data_AF-A0A1N7ISV9-F1
#
_entry.id   AF-A0A1N7ISV9-F1
#
_cell.length_a   1.000
_cell.length_b   1.000
_cell.length_c   1.000
_cell.angle_alpha   90.00
_cell.angle_beta   90.00
_cell.angle_gamma   90.00
#
_symmetry.space_group_name_H-M   'P 1'
#
loop_
_entity.id
_entity.type
_entity.pdbx_description
1 polymer ?
#
loop_
_entity_poly.entity_id
_entity_poly.type
_entity_poly.pdbx_seq_one_letter_code
_entity_poly.pdbx_strand_id
1 'polypeptide(L)'
;MSTADLNLTEDFAPATQEAWRALVDKALKGASFEKKLMTRLYDGITLKPIYTREDWDAEGDQSGFPGSMPLARAATVSGSAANPIGAAWDIRQVYSNPDLNDANKEILTDLERGVTSLLLRLDAAGQAGQDSDTAGEQAGIGGLMISSAADLDTVLAGVMLDLAPVALDAGAGAVAAASLLAEVWTSRGVKGEVAQGAYNIDPIGTLASAGTLPQSLEQALAEMAEMAKATAVDFPNVTAVGVSTAAYYNGGATDVTDLGCAMATGVAYLRALTAAGMGVDDACRQIAFSLPVGTDQFLSIAKLRAARMLWARVTEACGASEPARRMRLHVDVSDRVLTQRDPWVNMLRVTIGVFSAGIAQADSVSAPSFDSALGLPTDFGRRIARNTQIVLQEESSLGRVIDPAGGSWYVESLTRQVAERAWEEFQQIEKWGGIAEALDSGKLQAKIAGEWAERRKAIARRKDALTGINEFPNLAEAPVDIKLPDLEVLRKGAANRLKMARAAKAPTIGSRTRKGDAARIEPMDTHRLAEDWEELRDNSDVYMVLNNGVRPLVFLANIGRVAQHTARATFARNFFEAGGIAGISNDGFANTDALTAAFKDSGARIAVLCGSDEQYGELAASFASALKATGASRVYMAGKPADDEARAAFTAAGVDEYIFMGCDALELLRAAQTHLGVTE
;
A
#
# COMPACT_ATOMS: atom_id res chain seq x y z
N MET A 1 -56.84 8.33 -10.00
CA MET A 1 -55.87 8.29 -8.89
C MET A 1 -55.10 9.59 -8.98
N SER A 2 -55.23 10.44 -7.97
CA SER A 2 -54.56 11.74 -7.92
C SER A 2 -53.04 11.53 -7.92
N THR A 3 -52.34 12.13 -8.87
CA THR A 3 -50.89 12.41 -8.77
C THR A 3 -50.73 13.50 -7.71
N ALA A 4 -50.80 13.13 -6.43
CA ALA A 4 -50.27 13.98 -5.38
C ALA A 4 -48.77 14.07 -5.62
N ASP A 5 -48.26 15.28 -5.84
CA ASP A 5 -46.82 15.54 -5.90
C ASP A 5 -46.21 15.02 -4.59
N LEU A 6 -45.40 13.96 -4.68
CA LEU A 6 -44.63 13.42 -3.57
C LEU A 6 -43.63 14.49 -3.13
N ASN A 7 -43.92 15.16 -2.02
CA ASN A 7 -43.06 16.20 -1.49
C ASN A 7 -42.10 15.55 -0.49
N LEU A 8 -41.04 14.93 -1.03
CA LEU A 8 -40.10 14.05 -0.32
C LEU A 8 -39.50 14.64 0.98
N THR A 9 -39.52 15.96 1.14
CA THR A 9 -39.04 16.67 2.34
C THR A 9 -40.11 16.96 3.38
N GLU A 10 -41.40 17.04 3.02
CA GLU A 10 -42.50 17.36 3.93
C GLU A 10 -43.21 16.10 4.46
N ASP A 11 -43.22 15.02 3.66
CA ASP A 11 -43.91 13.77 3.99
C ASP A 11 -43.13 12.88 5.00
N PHE A 12 -41.89 13.24 5.34
CA PHE A 12 -41.07 12.55 6.35
C PHE A 12 -40.65 13.53 7.44
N ALA A 13 -41.08 13.27 8.68
CA ALA A 13 -40.59 14.04 9.82
C ALA A 13 -39.05 13.92 9.90
N PRO A 14 -38.31 15.03 10.10
CA PRO A 14 -36.86 14.98 10.19
C PRO A 14 -36.44 14.08 11.36
N ALA A 15 -35.60 13.09 11.08
CA ALA A 15 -35.02 12.24 12.12
C ALA A 15 -34.03 13.08 12.94
N THR A 16 -34.18 13.07 14.27
CA THR A 16 -33.25 13.76 15.18
C THR A 16 -32.16 12.82 15.66
N GLN A 17 -31.04 13.38 16.10
CA GLN A 17 -29.93 12.61 16.65
C GLN A 17 -30.35 11.83 17.92
N GLU A 18 -31.25 12.39 18.72
CA GLU A 18 -31.79 11.73 19.92
C GLU A 18 -32.65 10.51 19.55
N ALA A 19 -33.50 10.64 18.53
CA ALA A 19 -34.33 9.55 18.05
C ALA A 19 -33.48 8.39 17.51
N TRP A 20 -32.43 8.71 16.74
CA TRP A 20 -31.45 7.73 16.29
C TRP A 20 -30.70 7.08 17.47
N ARG A 21 -30.23 7.88 18.43
CA ARG A 21 -29.49 7.37 19.61
C ARG A 21 -30.35 6.41 20.43
N ALA A 22 -31.63 6.69 20.62
CA ALA A 22 -32.55 5.79 21.32
C ALA A 22 -32.70 4.42 20.62
N LEU A 23 -32.73 4.38 19.29
CA LEU A 23 -32.76 3.13 18.52
C LEU A 23 -31.45 2.35 18.67
N VAL A 24 -30.32 3.06 18.66
CA VAL A 24 -29.00 2.47 18.87
C VAL A 24 -28.87 1.88 20.27
N ASP A 25 -29.25 2.61 21.32
CA ASP A 25 -29.16 2.12 22.69
C ASP A 25 -30.04 0.87 22.90
N LYS A 26 -31.22 0.84 22.26
CA LYS A 26 -32.08 -0.36 22.21
C LYS A 26 -31.39 -1.54 21.51
N ALA A 27 -30.72 -1.29 20.38
CA ALA A 27 -29.99 -2.34 19.65
C ALA A 27 -28.77 -2.85 20.43
N LEU A 28 -28.09 -1.99 21.18
CA LEU A 28 -26.92 -2.32 21.97
C LEU A 28 -27.23 -3.09 23.26
N LYS A 29 -28.49 -3.12 23.71
CA LYS A 29 -28.94 -3.87 24.90
C LYS A 29 -28.05 -3.64 26.14
N GLY A 30 -27.67 -2.40 26.39
CA GLY A 30 -26.81 -2.00 27.52
C GLY A 30 -25.31 -2.04 27.26
N ALA A 31 -24.85 -2.45 26.07
CA ALA A 31 -23.46 -2.28 25.68
C ALA A 31 -23.10 -0.80 25.45
N SER A 32 -21.87 -0.39 25.78
CA SER A 32 -21.42 1.00 25.57
C SER A 32 -21.37 1.34 24.08
N PHE A 33 -22.01 2.45 23.73
CA PHE A 33 -22.01 3.04 22.39
C PHE A 33 -20.59 3.31 21.90
N GLU A 34 -19.78 3.98 22.73
CA GLU A 34 -18.43 4.41 22.42
C GLU A 34 -17.52 3.22 22.14
N LYS A 35 -17.66 2.14 22.92
CA LYS A 35 -16.86 0.91 22.73
C LYS A 35 -17.28 0.06 21.54
N LYS A 36 -18.53 0.18 21.08
CA LYS A 36 -19.11 -0.72 20.05
C LYS A 36 -19.25 -0.08 18.68
N LEU A 37 -19.46 1.23 18.61
CA LEU A 37 -19.81 1.91 17.37
C LEU A 37 -18.83 3.01 16.95
N MET A 38 -17.91 3.42 17.83
CA MET A 38 -16.84 4.33 17.43
C MET A 38 -15.60 3.54 17.01
N THR A 39 -14.99 3.95 15.91
CA THR A 39 -13.78 3.29 15.37
C THR A 39 -12.58 4.19 15.60
N ARG A 40 -11.59 3.71 16.36
CA ARG A 40 -10.33 4.42 16.56
C ARG A 40 -9.31 4.01 15.51
N LEU A 41 -8.92 4.98 14.67
CA LEU A 41 -7.87 4.84 13.66
C LEU A 41 -6.48 4.93 14.29
N TYR A 42 -5.47 4.48 13.55
CA TYR A 42 -4.06 4.58 13.95
C TYR A 42 -3.58 6.03 14.05
N ASP A 43 -4.13 6.92 13.22
CA ASP A 43 -3.86 8.37 13.16
C ASP A 43 -4.37 9.13 14.41
N GLY A 44 -4.83 8.40 15.43
CA GLY A 44 -5.49 8.92 16.63
C GLY A 44 -6.91 9.43 16.39
N ILE A 45 -7.48 9.26 15.19
CA ILE A 45 -8.79 9.82 14.81
C ILE A 45 -9.86 8.85 15.31
N THR A 46 -10.93 9.36 15.91
CA THR A 46 -12.06 8.51 16.30
C THR A 46 -13.24 8.80 15.39
N LEU A 47 -13.59 7.81 14.57
CA LEU A 47 -14.72 7.87 13.67
C LEU A 47 -16.03 7.68 14.43
N LYS A 48 -17.01 8.54 14.11
CA LYS A 48 -18.38 8.39 14.57
C LYS A 48 -19.12 7.42 13.62
N PRO A 49 -20.11 6.65 14.12
CA PRO A 49 -20.93 5.79 13.26
C PRO A 49 -21.89 6.57 12.36
N ILE A 50 -22.17 7.84 12.70
CA ILE A 50 -22.97 8.76 11.90
C ILE A 50 -22.37 10.16 12.03
N TYR A 51 -22.36 10.90 10.92
CA TYR A 51 -21.99 12.32 10.87
C TYR A 51 -23.19 13.12 10.40
N THR A 52 -23.39 14.30 10.96
CA THR A 52 -24.53 15.19 10.68
C THR A 52 -24.04 16.61 10.38
N ARG A 53 -24.98 17.53 10.10
CA ARG A 53 -24.68 18.95 9.92
C ARG A 53 -23.98 19.58 11.13
N GLU A 54 -24.12 19.03 12.33
CA GLU A 54 -23.42 19.52 13.52
C GLU A 54 -21.91 19.25 13.48
N ASP A 55 -21.47 18.27 12.68
CA ASP A 55 -20.06 17.91 12.54
C ASP A 55 -19.31 18.78 11.52
N TRP A 56 -20.05 19.38 10.59
CA TRP A 56 -19.50 20.23 9.54
C TRP A 56 -20.45 21.39 9.21
N ASP A 57 -19.97 22.61 9.47
CA ASP A 57 -20.66 23.84 9.14
C ASP A 57 -20.70 24.03 7.61
N ALA A 58 -21.85 23.71 7.03
CA ALA A 58 -22.10 23.80 5.61
C ALA A 58 -22.44 25.23 5.16
N GLU A 59 -22.83 26.14 6.06
CA GLU A 59 -23.26 27.50 5.67
C GLU A 59 -22.08 28.38 5.21
N GLY A 60 -20.85 28.00 5.55
CA GLY A 60 -19.61 28.66 5.08
C GLY A 60 -18.72 27.85 4.12
N ASP A 61 -19.05 26.59 3.84
CA ASP A 61 -18.23 25.58 3.14
C ASP A 61 -16.71 25.89 3.10
N GLN A 62 -16.03 25.55 4.19
CA GLN A 62 -14.59 25.85 4.38
C GLN A 62 -13.69 25.14 3.36
N SER A 63 -14.20 24.13 2.65
CA SER A 63 -13.48 23.41 1.61
C SER A 63 -13.40 24.19 0.29
N GLY A 64 -14.19 25.26 0.14
CA GLY A 64 -14.15 26.20 -0.97
C GLY A 64 -14.55 25.58 -2.31
N PHE A 65 -14.28 26.31 -3.40
CA PHE A 65 -14.51 25.85 -4.77
C PHE A 65 -13.27 25.17 -5.37
N PRO A 66 -13.43 24.25 -6.34
CA PRO A 66 -12.32 23.71 -7.11
C PRO A 66 -11.42 24.81 -7.69
N GLY A 67 -10.10 24.64 -7.60
CA GLY A 67 -9.13 25.61 -8.13
C GLY A 67 -8.95 26.88 -7.30
N SER A 68 -9.63 27.01 -6.16
CA SER A 68 -9.51 28.12 -5.22
C SER A 68 -9.03 27.63 -3.85
N MET A 69 -8.35 28.49 -3.09
CA MET A 69 -7.93 28.16 -1.72
C MET A 69 -9.15 27.68 -0.89
N PRO A 70 -9.00 26.60 -0.09
CA PRO A 70 -7.75 25.90 0.26
C PRO A 70 -7.35 24.75 -0.70
N LEU A 71 -7.93 24.65 -1.91
CA LEU A 71 -7.66 23.62 -2.91
C LEU A 71 -8.04 22.18 -2.47
N ALA A 72 -8.91 22.05 -1.47
CA ALA A 72 -9.36 20.76 -0.96
C ALA A 72 -10.04 19.92 -2.06
N ARG A 73 -10.97 20.55 -2.80
CA ARG A 73 -11.78 19.87 -3.82
C ARG A 73 -10.97 19.45 -5.05
N ALA A 74 -10.21 20.37 -5.63
CA ALA A 74 -9.27 20.08 -6.72
C ALA A 74 -8.25 21.20 -6.91
N ALA A 75 -7.14 20.89 -7.56
CA ALA A 75 -6.08 21.85 -7.88
C ALA A 75 -6.49 22.89 -8.94
N THR A 76 -7.48 22.61 -9.79
CA THR A 76 -7.96 23.51 -10.85
C THR A 76 -9.49 23.63 -10.86
N VAL A 77 -10.01 24.68 -11.51
CA VAL A 77 -11.45 24.95 -11.61
C VAL A 77 -12.19 23.84 -12.36
N SER A 78 -11.56 23.28 -13.39
CA SER A 78 -12.08 22.14 -14.15
C SER A 78 -11.77 20.78 -13.51
N GLY A 79 -11.16 20.78 -12.32
CA GLY A 79 -10.72 19.57 -11.65
C GLY A 79 -9.68 18.81 -12.47
N SER A 80 -9.73 17.49 -12.37
CA SER A 80 -8.84 16.58 -13.10
C SER A 80 -9.18 16.44 -14.59
N ALA A 81 -10.39 16.84 -15.01
CA ALA A 81 -10.80 16.92 -16.42
C ALA A 81 -10.06 17.99 -17.25
N ALA A 82 -9.19 18.79 -16.61
CA ALA A 82 -8.24 19.68 -17.28
C ALA A 82 -7.10 18.94 -17.99
N ASN A 83 -6.99 17.61 -17.81
CA ASN A 83 -5.95 16.80 -18.42
C ASN A 83 -6.02 16.93 -19.97
N PRO A 84 -4.88 17.11 -20.66
CA PRO A 84 -4.82 17.22 -22.13
C PRO A 84 -5.56 16.13 -22.90
N ILE A 85 -5.76 14.96 -22.27
CA ILE A 85 -6.38 13.77 -22.86
C ILE A 85 -7.91 13.76 -22.67
N GLY A 86 -8.47 14.68 -21.87
CA GLY A 86 -9.91 14.79 -21.60
C GLY A 86 -10.46 13.70 -20.65
N ALA A 87 -9.57 12.89 -20.08
CA ALA A 87 -9.91 11.85 -19.09
C ALA A 87 -9.88 12.40 -17.65
N ALA A 88 -10.46 11.66 -16.73
CA ALA A 88 -10.53 12.00 -15.31
C ALA A 88 -9.17 11.95 -14.60
N TRP A 89 -8.20 11.18 -15.09
CA TRP A 89 -6.81 11.21 -14.62
C TRP A 89 -5.92 10.55 -15.68
N ASP A 90 -4.62 10.81 -15.58
CA ASP A 90 -3.60 10.10 -16.36
C ASP A 90 -3.38 8.68 -15.79
N ILE A 91 -3.71 7.66 -16.58
CA ILE A 91 -3.38 6.25 -16.33
C ILE A 91 -1.88 6.08 -16.57
N ARG A 92 -1.09 6.23 -15.51
CA ARG A 92 0.36 6.10 -15.53
C ARG A 92 0.74 4.66 -15.17
N GLN A 93 1.11 3.85 -16.15
CA GLN A 93 1.48 2.47 -15.89
C GLN A 93 2.98 2.36 -15.54
N VAL A 94 3.29 1.57 -14.51
CA VAL A 94 4.68 1.27 -14.11
C VAL A 94 5.23 0.12 -14.95
N TYR A 95 6.43 0.29 -15.49
CA TYR A 95 7.16 -0.73 -16.24
C TYR A 95 8.49 -1.05 -15.55
N SER A 96 8.70 -2.33 -15.27
CA SER A 96 9.85 -2.83 -14.48
C SER A 96 10.47 -4.12 -15.04
N ASN A 97 10.10 -4.54 -16.25
CA ASN A 97 10.67 -5.74 -16.87
C ASN A 97 12.16 -5.49 -17.22
N PRO A 98 13.11 -6.29 -16.70
CA PRO A 98 14.54 -6.06 -16.94
C PRO A 98 14.97 -6.24 -18.40
N ASP A 99 14.19 -6.95 -19.23
CA ASP A 99 14.42 -7.03 -20.67
C ASP A 99 13.77 -5.83 -21.38
N LEU A 100 14.61 -4.92 -21.88
CA LEU A 100 14.17 -3.69 -22.56
C LEU A 100 13.31 -3.95 -23.80
N ASN A 101 13.52 -5.06 -24.52
CA ASN A 101 12.74 -5.37 -25.72
C ASN A 101 11.35 -5.90 -25.36
N ASP A 102 11.27 -6.74 -24.32
CA ASP A 102 9.98 -7.18 -23.81
C ASP A 102 9.24 -6.01 -23.17
N ALA A 103 9.91 -5.19 -22.35
CA ALA A 103 9.33 -3.97 -21.79
C ALA A 103 8.79 -3.03 -22.88
N ASN A 104 9.50 -2.86 -24.00
CA ASN A 104 9.00 -2.07 -25.13
C ASN A 104 7.69 -2.63 -25.72
N LYS A 105 7.59 -3.95 -25.90
CA LYS A 105 6.36 -4.59 -26.38
C LYS A 105 5.20 -4.40 -25.41
N GLU A 106 5.48 -4.51 -24.11
CA GLU A 106 4.51 -4.26 -23.04
C GLU A 106 4.00 -2.82 -23.12
N ILE A 107 4.90 -1.84 -23.21
CA ILE A 107 4.60 -0.41 -23.34
C ILE A 107 3.70 -0.13 -24.55
N LEU A 108 4.09 -0.60 -25.75
CA LEU A 108 3.32 -0.34 -26.96
C LEU A 108 1.93 -0.97 -26.88
N THR A 109 1.85 -2.22 -26.41
CA THR A 109 0.57 -2.93 -26.25
C THR A 109 -0.36 -2.19 -25.30
N ASP A 110 0.17 -1.66 -24.21
CA ASP A 110 -0.63 -1.05 -23.17
C ASP A 110 -1.03 0.39 -23.53
N LEU A 111 -0.17 1.15 -24.23
CA LEU A 111 -0.51 2.45 -24.83
C LEU A 111 -1.63 2.32 -25.88
N GLU A 112 -1.57 1.32 -26.75
CA GLU A 112 -2.63 1.03 -27.74
C GLU A 112 -3.98 0.65 -27.09
N ARG A 113 -3.98 0.34 -25.78
CA ARG A 113 -5.14 -0.16 -25.04
C ARG A 113 -5.62 0.76 -23.92
N GLY A 114 -5.13 2.00 -23.88
CA GLY A 114 -5.65 3.06 -23.00
C GLY A 114 -4.74 3.46 -21.84
N VAL A 115 -3.50 2.98 -21.75
CA VAL A 115 -2.49 3.67 -20.94
C VAL A 115 -2.22 5.03 -21.56
N THR A 116 -2.10 6.06 -20.73
CA THR A 116 -1.88 7.44 -21.19
C THR A 116 -0.46 7.94 -20.95
N SER A 117 0.23 7.42 -19.92
CA SER A 117 1.64 7.74 -19.66
C SER A 117 2.43 6.58 -19.06
N LEU A 118 3.75 6.72 -19.05
CA LEU A 118 4.69 5.70 -18.63
C LEU A 118 5.40 6.13 -17.35
N LEU A 119 5.56 5.23 -16.38
CA LEU A 119 6.56 5.33 -15.32
C LEU A 119 7.61 4.24 -15.53
N LEU A 120 8.83 4.65 -15.90
CA LEU A 120 9.95 3.73 -16.11
C LEU A 120 10.71 3.55 -14.80
N ARG A 121 10.55 2.36 -14.18
CA ARG A 121 11.31 1.99 -12.98
C ARG A 121 12.63 1.35 -13.38
N LEU A 122 13.73 1.99 -13.03
CA LEU A 122 15.07 1.44 -13.23
C LEU A 122 15.30 0.29 -12.23
N ASP A 123 16.17 -0.64 -12.62
CA ASP A 123 16.63 -1.71 -11.72
C ASP A 123 17.41 -1.17 -10.52
N ALA A 124 17.66 -2.03 -9.53
CA ALA A 124 18.39 -1.66 -8.33
C ALA A 124 19.79 -1.06 -8.62
N ALA A 125 20.44 -1.49 -9.72
CA ALA A 125 21.70 -0.92 -10.17
C ALA A 125 21.54 0.55 -10.62
N GLY A 126 20.58 0.82 -11.50
CA GLY A 126 20.26 2.16 -11.97
C GLY A 126 19.78 3.08 -10.84
N GLN A 127 18.97 2.56 -9.93
CA GLN A 127 18.54 3.28 -8.72
C GLN A 127 19.69 3.59 -7.76
N ALA A 128 20.73 2.77 -7.73
CA ALA A 128 21.97 3.06 -7.01
C ALA A 128 22.93 3.99 -7.78
N GLY A 129 22.57 4.43 -9.00
CA GLY A 129 23.40 5.24 -9.87
C GLY A 129 24.62 4.49 -10.42
N GLN A 130 24.46 3.18 -10.69
CA GLN A 130 25.51 2.30 -11.19
C GLN A 130 25.16 1.76 -12.58
N ASP A 131 26.20 1.43 -13.35
CA ASP A 131 26.03 0.69 -14.59
C ASP A 131 25.79 -0.79 -14.28
N SER A 132 24.88 -1.43 -15.02
CA SER A 132 24.49 -2.83 -14.78
C SER A 132 25.65 -3.83 -14.79
N ASP A 133 26.73 -3.57 -15.54
CA ASP A 133 27.89 -4.47 -15.61
C ASP A 133 28.87 -4.33 -14.44
N THR A 134 28.71 -3.29 -13.60
CA THR A 134 29.51 -3.08 -12.38
C THR A 134 28.74 -3.39 -11.09
N ALA A 135 27.42 -3.51 -11.16
CA ALA A 135 26.52 -3.64 -10.01
C ALA A 135 26.30 -5.09 -9.52
N GLY A 136 26.89 -6.07 -10.19
CA GLY A 136 26.78 -7.48 -9.80
C GLY A 136 25.34 -7.98 -9.79
N GLU A 137 24.89 -8.52 -8.65
CA GLU A 137 23.56 -9.11 -8.51
C GLU A 137 22.42 -8.08 -8.51
N GLN A 138 22.70 -6.80 -8.24
CA GLN A 138 21.70 -5.73 -8.27
C GLN A 138 21.14 -5.50 -9.68
N ALA A 139 21.92 -5.84 -10.71
CA ALA A 139 21.54 -5.67 -12.10
C ALA A 139 20.34 -6.55 -12.47
N GLY A 140 19.27 -5.92 -12.96
CA GLY A 140 18.00 -6.55 -13.36
C GLY A 140 17.01 -6.83 -12.22
N ILE A 141 17.33 -6.41 -10.99
CA ILE A 141 16.42 -6.59 -9.84
C ILE A 141 15.42 -5.44 -9.79
N GLY A 142 14.13 -5.78 -9.82
CA GLY A 142 13.04 -4.84 -9.55
C GLY A 142 12.74 -3.80 -10.63
N GLY A 143 13.45 -3.82 -11.77
CA GLY A 143 13.29 -2.78 -12.79
C GLY A 143 14.03 -3.02 -14.11
N LEU A 144 13.89 -2.03 -14.99
CA LEU A 144 14.47 -1.95 -16.32
C LEU A 144 16.00 -1.80 -16.23
N MET A 145 16.74 -2.60 -16.99
CA MET A 145 18.22 -2.52 -17.08
C MET A 145 18.67 -1.40 -18.04
N ILE A 146 18.34 -0.17 -17.69
CA ILE A 146 18.68 1.04 -18.44
C ILE A 146 19.98 1.62 -17.90
N SER A 147 21.00 1.75 -18.75
CA SER A 147 22.25 2.42 -18.37
C SER A 147 22.65 3.56 -19.30
N SER A 148 22.00 3.75 -20.44
CA SER A 148 22.38 4.75 -21.45
C SER A 148 21.18 5.33 -22.20
N ALA A 149 21.39 6.42 -22.95
CA ALA A 149 20.36 6.97 -23.84
C ALA A 149 19.92 5.97 -24.92
N ALA A 150 20.82 5.08 -25.38
CA ALA A 150 20.48 4.02 -26.32
C ALA A 150 19.55 2.95 -25.71
N ASP A 151 19.68 2.67 -24.41
CA ASP A 151 18.76 1.78 -23.70
C ASP A 151 17.37 2.42 -23.56
N LEU A 152 17.31 3.71 -23.22
CA LEU A 152 16.06 4.48 -23.20
C LEU A 152 15.42 4.53 -24.59
N ASP A 153 16.21 4.75 -25.64
CA ASP A 153 15.74 4.74 -27.02
C ASP A 153 15.17 3.36 -27.41
N THR A 154 15.80 2.27 -26.95
CA THR A 154 15.32 0.90 -27.16
C THR A 154 13.97 0.66 -26.48
N VAL A 155 13.85 0.97 -25.18
CA VAL A 155 12.61 0.70 -24.43
C VAL A 155 11.46 1.60 -24.90
N LEU A 156 11.77 2.80 -25.41
CA LEU A 156 10.79 3.75 -25.95
C LEU A 156 10.62 3.65 -27.48
N ALA A 157 11.19 2.64 -28.15
CA ALA A 157 11.06 2.48 -29.59
C ALA A 157 9.57 2.45 -30.02
N GLY A 158 9.21 3.27 -31.01
CA GLY A 158 7.82 3.37 -31.49
C GLY A 158 6.87 4.20 -30.60
N VAL A 159 7.29 4.63 -29.41
CA VAL A 159 6.48 5.50 -28.54
C VAL A 159 6.47 6.93 -29.09
N MET A 160 5.27 7.51 -29.19
CA MET A 160 5.06 8.92 -29.55
C MET A 160 5.30 9.82 -28.32
N LEU A 161 6.54 10.25 -28.13
CA LEU A 161 6.99 10.99 -26.93
C LEU A 161 6.45 12.42 -26.83
N ASP A 162 5.80 12.93 -27.88
CA ASP A 162 5.04 14.17 -27.90
C ASP A 162 3.59 14.00 -27.40
N LEU A 163 3.12 12.75 -27.26
CA LEU A 163 1.76 12.41 -26.79
C LEU A 163 1.75 11.59 -25.50
N ALA A 164 2.76 10.74 -25.28
CA ALA A 164 2.85 9.86 -24.11
C ALA A 164 3.89 10.40 -23.12
N PRO A 165 3.46 11.02 -22.00
CA PRO A 165 4.39 11.50 -20.99
C PRO A 165 5.25 10.37 -20.41
N VAL A 166 6.51 10.68 -20.12
CA VAL A 166 7.45 9.72 -19.54
C VAL A 166 7.91 10.22 -18.17
N ALA A 167 7.57 9.45 -17.14
CA ALA A 167 8.07 9.63 -15.79
C ALA A 167 9.17 8.60 -15.47
N LEU A 168 10.08 8.95 -14.57
CA LEU A 168 11.19 8.10 -14.14
C LEU A 168 11.05 7.71 -12.67
N ASP A 169 11.47 6.50 -12.33
CA ASP A 169 11.72 6.04 -10.96
C ASP A 169 13.14 5.46 -10.94
N ALA A 170 14.10 6.31 -10.55
CA ALA A 170 15.52 6.13 -10.83
C ALA A 170 16.44 6.36 -9.62
N GLY A 171 15.88 6.53 -8.41
CA GLY A 171 16.64 6.68 -7.16
C GLY A 171 17.81 7.69 -7.25
N ALA A 172 18.98 7.28 -6.78
CA ALA A 172 20.22 8.06 -6.84
C ALA A 172 20.72 8.30 -8.27
N GLY A 173 20.27 7.49 -9.24
CA GLY A 173 20.52 7.68 -10.67
C GLY A 173 19.61 8.72 -11.34
N ALA A 174 18.65 9.33 -10.63
CA ALA A 174 17.60 10.14 -11.25
C ALA A 174 18.12 11.34 -12.06
N VAL A 175 19.13 12.08 -11.58
CA VAL A 175 19.73 13.19 -12.34
C VAL A 175 20.39 12.69 -13.64
N ALA A 176 21.06 11.54 -13.57
CA ALA A 176 21.67 10.93 -14.75
C ALA A 176 20.59 10.45 -15.73
N ALA A 177 19.58 9.73 -15.27
CA ALA A 177 18.48 9.24 -16.08
C ALA A 177 17.69 10.38 -16.73
N ALA A 178 17.44 11.47 -16.01
CA ALA A 178 16.83 12.70 -16.53
C ALA A 178 17.62 13.27 -17.71
N SER A 179 18.95 13.38 -17.56
CA SER A 179 19.81 13.89 -18.64
C SER A 179 19.79 13.00 -19.88
N LEU A 180 19.72 11.67 -19.70
CA LEU A 180 19.64 10.73 -20.81
C LEU A 180 18.27 10.75 -21.49
N LEU A 181 17.18 10.95 -20.74
CA LEU A 181 15.84 11.11 -21.31
C LEU A 181 15.72 12.40 -22.12
N ALA A 182 16.29 13.51 -21.62
CA ALA A 182 16.39 14.77 -22.36
C ALA A 182 17.18 14.60 -23.67
N GLU A 183 18.25 13.81 -23.66
CA GLU A 183 19.02 13.45 -24.86
C GLU A 183 18.15 12.68 -25.87
N VAL A 184 17.36 11.71 -25.42
CA VAL A 184 16.42 10.95 -26.27
C VAL A 184 15.33 11.85 -26.86
N TRP A 185 14.76 12.77 -26.09
CA TRP A 185 13.81 13.75 -26.63
C TRP A 185 14.44 14.61 -27.72
N THR A 186 15.63 15.14 -27.45
CA THR A 186 16.37 15.96 -28.42
C THR A 186 16.73 15.18 -29.68
N SER A 187 17.24 13.95 -29.54
CA SER A 187 17.65 13.11 -30.67
C SER A 187 16.47 12.68 -31.54
N ARG A 188 15.28 12.53 -30.94
CA ARG A 188 14.03 12.24 -31.65
C ARG A 188 13.30 13.49 -32.15
N GLY A 189 13.85 14.68 -31.96
CA GLY A 189 13.27 15.94 -32.42
C GLY A 189 12.01 16.37 -31.65
N VAL A 190 11.80 15.84 -30.43
CA VAL A 190 10.73 16.28 -29.54
C VAL A 190 11.10 17.68 -29.03
N LYS A 191 10.24 18.66 -29.32
CA LYS A 191 10.46 20.04 -28.87
C LYS A 191 10.24 20.14 -27.37
N GLY A 192 11.05 20.95 -26.70
CA GLY A 192 10.97 21.18 -25.25
C GLY A 192 9.58 21.64 -24.77
N GLU A 193 8.93 22.51 -25.55
CA GLU A 193 7.57 23.01 -25.31
C GLU A 193 6.48 21.92 -25.37
N VAL A 194 6.77 20.77 -25.98
CA VAL A 194 5.82 19.66 -26.18
C VAL A 194 6.15 18.48 -25.29
N ALA A 195 7.41 18.29 -24.90
CA ALA A 195 7.81 17.21 -24.01
C ALA A 195 7.06 17.28 -22.67
N GLN A 196 6.52 16.13 -22.25
CA GLN A 196 5.79 15.98 -21.00
C GLN A 196 6.39 14.82 -20.20
N GLY A 197 6.47 14.98 -18.89
CA GLY A 197 7.08 13.95 -18.05
C GLY A 197 7.42 14.41 -16.65
N ALA A 198 8.01 13.51 -15.89
CA ALA A 198 8.50 13.79 -14.54
C ALA A 198 9.81 13.04 -14.28
N TYR A 199 10.88 13.77 -13.98
CA TYR A 199 12.17 13.14 -13.66
C TYR A 199 12.20 12.54 -12.25
N ASN A 200 11.30 12.99 -11.37
CA ASN A 200 11.15 12.50 -9.98
C ASN A 200 12.47 12.42 -9.22
N ILE A 201 13.30 13.45 -9.32
CA ILE A 201 14.56 13.51 -8.57
C ILE A 201 14.20 13.76 -7.10
N ASP A 202 14.48 12.76 -6.26
CA ASP A 202 14.10 12.74 -4.84
C ASP A 202 15.28 12.21 -3.98
N PRO A 203 16.33 13.03 -3.72
CA PRO A 203 17.49 12.57 -2.96
C PRO A 203 17.17 12.20 -1.50
N ILE A 204 16.21 12.86 -0.85
CA ILE A 204 15.78 12.56 0.52
C ILE A 204 14.99 11.25 0.55
N GLY A 205 14.01 11.07 -0.34
CA GLY A 205 13.26 9.82 -0.46
C GLY A 205 14.16 8.63 -0.83
N THR A 206 15.15 8.86 -1.70
CA THR A 206 16.18 7.85 -2.02
C THR A 206 17.01 7.50 -0.79
N LEU A 207 17.48 8.50 -0.03
CA LEU A 207 18.25 8.27 1.19
C LEU A 207 17.41 7.52 2.24
N ALA A 208 16.13 7.87 2.39
CA ALA A 208 15.20 7.17 3.28
C ALA A 208 14.97 5.72 2.88
N SER A 209 14.83 5.43 1.59
CA SER A 209 14.58 4.07 1.08
C SER A 209 15.83 3.19 1.10
N ALA A 210 16.94 3.69 0.55
CA ALA A 210 18.16 2.90 0.34
C ALA A 210 19.17 3.03 1.49
N GLY A 211 18.98 3.99 2.40
CA GLY A 211 19.93 4.28 3.48
C GLY A 211 21.24 4.92 2.99
N THR A 212 21.40 5.18 1.70
CA THR A 212 22.63 5.74 1.14
C THR A 212 22.42 6.57 -0.12
N LEU A 213 23.29 7.57 -0.30
CA LEU A 213 23.50 8.28 -1.57
C LEU A 213 24.98 8.13 -1.99
N PRO A 214 25.29 8.15 -3.30
CA PRO A 214 26.67 8.07 -3.79
C PRO A 214 27.50 9.34 -3.52
N GLN A 215 26.87 10.37 -2.96
CA GLN A 215 27.43 11.68 -2.65
C GLN A 215 26.76 12.25 -1.39
N SER A 216 27.18 13.43 -0.95
CA SER A 216 26.55 14.10 0.20
C SER A 216 25.14 14.56 -0.15
N LEU A 217 24.26 14.65 0.84
CA LEU A 217 22.90 15.14 0.62
C LEU A 217 22.89 16.59 0.09
N GLU A 218 23.78 17.45 0.57
CA GLU A 218 23.92 18.83 0.09
C GLU A 218 24.25 18.88 -1.40
N GLN A 219 25.20 18.05 -1.87
CA GLN A 219 25.55 17.97 -3.28
C GLN A 219 24.39 17.42 -4.12
N ALA A 220 23.69 16.39 -3.64
CA ALA A 220 22.54 15.84 -4.33
C ALA A 220 21.39 16.86 -4.47
N LEU A 221 21.12 17.64 -3.42
CA LEU A 221 20.14 18.74 -3.45
C LEU A 221 20.55 19.85 -4.44
N ALA A 222 21.84 20.19 -4.50
CA ALA A 222 22.35 21.17 -5.45
C ALA A 222 22.21 20.68 -6.91
N GLU A 223 22.51 19.41 -7.20
CA GLU A 223 22.34 18.84 -8.54
C GLU A 223 20.86 18.76 -8.96
N MET A 224 19.98 18.39 -8.03
CA MET A 224 18.53 18.43 -8.24
C MET A 224 18.08 19.86 -8.58
N ALA A 225 18.57 20.87 -7.88
CA ALA A 225 18.18 22.26 -8.12
C ALA A 225 18.68 22.80 -9.46
N GLU A 226 19.91 22.49 -9.85
CA GLU A 226 20.44 22.84 -11.18
C GLU A 226 19.65 22.15 -12.30
N MET A 227 19.30 20.88 -12.13
CA MET A 227 18.45 20.17 -13.09
C MET A 227 17.05 20.80 -13.17
N ALA A 228 16.45 21.18 -12.04
CA ALA A 228 15.14 21.84 -12.01
C ALA A 228 15.14 23.21 -12.72
N LYS A 229 16.23 23.98 -12.55
CA LYS A 229 16.41 25.26 -13.24
C LYS A 229 16.52 25.10 -14.74
N ALA A 230 17.32 24.13 -15.21
CA ALA A 230 17.42 23.81 -16.63
C ALA A 230 16.07 23.32 -17.18
N THR A 231 15.40 22.42 -16.47
CA THR A 231 14.10 21.86 -16.86
C THR A 231 13.05 22.95 -17.02
N ALA A 232 12.98 23.92 -16.11
CA ALA A 232 12.01 25.03 -16.20
C ALA A 232 12.16 25.87 -17.48
N VAL A 233 13.35 25.92 -18.07
CA VAL A 233 13.65 26.66 -19.31
C VAL A 233 13.49 25.76 -20.52
N ASP A 234 14.14 24.60 -20.51
CA ASP A 234 14.28 23.73 -21.68
C ASP A 234 13.04 22.86 -21.91
N PHE A 235 12.33 22.48 -20.85
CA PHE A 235 11.19 21.55 -20.86
C PHE A 235 10.07 22.02 -19.92
N PRO A 236 9.37 23.14 -20.23
CA PRO A 236 8.45 23.80 -19.30
C PRO A 236 7.24 22.96 -18.84
N ASN A 237 6.92 21.87 -19.55
CA ASN A 237 5.86 20.93 -19.20
C ASN A 237 6.36 19.67 -18.45
N VAL A 238 7.64 19.64 -18.07
CA VAL A 238 8.27 18.57 -17.30
C VAL A 238 8.55 19.06 -15.87
N THR A 239 8.33 18.19 -14.89
CA THR A 239 8.73 18.44 -13.49
C THR A 239 10.03 17.70 -13.17
N ALA A 240 11.02 18.41 -12.65
CA ALA A 240 12.29 17.79 -12.27
C ALA A 240 12.22 17.08 -10.90
N VAL A 241 11.55 17.68 -9.92
CA VAL A 241 11.60 17.24 -8.51
C VAL A 241 10.39 16.38 -8.16
N GLY A 242 10.66 15.22 -7.55
CA GLY A 242 9.63 14.34 -7.01
C GLY A 242 9.68 14.34 -5.49
N VAL A 243 8.54 14.46 -4.83
CA VAL A 243 8.38 14.14 -3.40
C VAL A 243 7.59 12.84 -3.33
N SER A 244 8.29 11.72 -3.18
CA SER A 244 7.66 10.42 -2.94
C SER A 244 7.66 10.11 -1.45
N THR A 245 6.53 9.61 -0.95
CA THR A 245 6.45 9.10 0.42
C THR A 245 6.36 7.57 0.52
N ALA A 246 6.63 6.87 -0.59
CA ALA A 246 6.62 5.40 -0.64
C ALA A 246 7.47 4.75 0.46
N ALA A 247 8.68 5.28 0.72
CA ALA A 247 9.54 4.76 1.78
C ALA A 247 8.86 4.81 3.16
N TYR A 248 8.28 5.96 3.52
CA TYR A 248 7.63 6.17 4.82
C TYR A 248 6.34 5.36 4.96
N TYR A 249 5.47 5.42 3.95
CA TYR A 249 4.20 4.70 3.94
C TYR A 249 4.41 3.18 4.00
N ASN A 250 5.30 2.64 3.16
CA ASN A 250 5.59 1.22 3.13
C ASN A 250 6.32 0.77 4.41
N GLY A 251 7.07 1.67 5.06
CA GLY A 251 7.64 1.39 6.39
C GLY A 251 6.67 1.41 7.55
N GLY A 252 5.38 1.65 7.29
CA GLY A 252 4.33 1.51 8.29
C GLY A 252 3.85 2.83 8.89
N ALA A 253 4.25 3.97 8.31
CA ALA A 253 3.67 5.25 8.67
C ALA A 253 2.14 5.21 8.55
N THR A 254 1.50 5.89 9.50
CA THR A 254 0.10 6.28 9.42
C THR A 254 -0.11 7.32 8.31
N ASP A 255 -1.35 7.51 7.86
CA ASP A 255 -1.67 8.45 6.78
C ASP A 255 -1.37 9.91 7.18
N VAL A 256 -1.51 10.24 8.46
CA VAL A 256 -1.14 11.54 9.04
C VAL A 256 0.39 11.73 9.09
N THR A 257 1.16 10.74 9.56
CA THR A 257 2.63 10.81 9.57
C THR A 257 3.20 10.89 8.15
N ASP A 258 2.61 10.15 7.21
CA ASP A 258 2.98 10.18 5.79
C ASP A 258 2.82 11.57 5.17
N LEU A 259 1.70 12.26 5.43
CA LEU A 259 1.51 13.64 4.98
C LEU A 259 2.47 14.63 5.66
N GLY A 260 2.77 14.42 6.95
CA GLY A 260 3.79 15.21 7.65
C GLY A 260 5.15 15.12 6.95
N CYS A 261 5.55 13.90 6.57
CA CYS A 261 6.79 13.64 5.83
C CYS A 261 6.76 14.25 4.42
N ALA A 262 5.63 14.18 3.72
CA ALA A 262 5.45 14.82 2.41
C ALA A 262 5.69 16.33 2.49
N MET A 263 5.08 17.01 3.46
CA MET A 263 5.21 18.46 3.62
C MET A 263 6.63 18.86 4.03
N ALA A 264 7.25 18.14 4.96
CA ALA A 264 8.63 18.40 5.39
C ALA A 264 9.63 18.23 4.22
N THR A 265 9.44 17.19 3.40
CA THR A 265 10.26 16.95 2.20
C THR A 265 10.03 18.04 1.15
N GLY A 266 8.79 18.40 0.85
CA GLY A 266 8.46 19.48 -0.08
C GLY A 266 9.04 20.83 0.34
N VAL A 267 9.01 21.16 1.63
CA VAL A 267 9.63 22.38 2.18
C VAL A 267 11.17 22.32 2.09
N ALA A 268 11.79 21.18 2.37
CA ALA A 268 13.23 21.01 2.19
C ALA A 268 13.66 21.25 0.73
N TYR A 269 12.89 20.76 -0.24
CA TYR A 269 13.15 21.00 -1.65
C TYR A 269 12.87 22.43 -2.10
N LEU A 270 11.79 23.06 -1.61
CA LEU A 270 11.57 24.49 -1.84
C LEU A 270 12.76 25.33 -1.33
N ARG A 271 13.29 25.02 -0.15
CA ARG A 271 14.49 25.69 0.39
C ARG A 271 15.70 25.50 -0.51
N ALA A 272 15.96 24.27 -0.97
CA ALA A 272 17.07 23.98 -1.88
C ALA A 272 16.95 24.72 -3.22
N LEU A 273 15.77 24.68 -3.85
CA LEU A 273 15.51 25.33 -5.14
C LEU A 273 15.64 26.86 -5.07
N THR A 274 15.08 27.46 -4.02
CA THR A 274 15.15 28.92 -3.83
C THR A 274 16.56 29.38 -3.43
N ALA A 275 17.30 28.59 -2.65
CA ALA A 275 18.71 28.86 -2.35
C ALA A 275 19.59 28.80 -3.61
N ALA A 276 19.24 27.97 -4.60
CA ALA A 276 19.87 27.94 -5.92
C ALA A 276 19.45 29.10 -6.85
N GLY A 277 18.62 30.03 -6.35
CA GLY A 277 18.22 31.25 -7.06
C GLY A 277 16.98 31.13 -7.94
N MET A 278 16.20 30.04 -7.82
CA MET A 278 14.89 29.96 -8.48
C MET A 278 13.86 30.83 -7.74
N GLY A 279 12.98 31.50 -8.50
CA GLY A 279 11.81 32.16 -7.93
C GLY A 279 10.87 31.14 -7.28
N VAL A 280 10.20 31.51 -6.18
CA VAL A 280 9.32 30.60 -5.42
C VAL A 280 8.25 29.96 -6.30
N ASP A 281 7.68 30.72 -7.23
CA ASP A 281 6.68 30.26 -8.17
C ASP A 281 7.20 29.19 -9.13
N ASP A 282 8.41 29.37 -9.67
CA ASP A 282 9.05 28.39 -10.55
C ASP A 282 9.46 27.14 -9.77
N ALA A 283 9.96 27.32 -8.54
CA ALA A 283 10.30 26.22 -7.65
C ALA A 283 9.06 25.35 -7.34
N CYS A 284 7.92 25.98 -6.97
CA CYS A 284 6.67 25.26 -6.77
C CYS A 284 6.23 24.50 -8.04
N ARG A 285 6.36 25.14 -9.21
CA ARG A 285 6.06 24.52 -10.51
C ARG A 285 7.02 23.41 -10.92
N GLN A 286 8.14 23.21 -10.25
CA GLN A 286 9.05 22.09 -10.55
C GLN A 286 8.84 20.87 -9.64
N ILE A 287 8.03 21.00 -8.58
CA ILE A 287 7.75 19.93 -7.63
C ILE A 287 6.47 19.18 -8.03
N ALA A 288 6.54 17.86 -8.05
CA ALA A 288 5.41 16.95 -8.08
C ALA A 288 5.46 16.00 -6.87
N PHE A 289 4.30 15.53 -6.43
CA PHE A 289 4.18 14.62 -5.29
C PHE A 289 3.67 13.25 -5.75
N SER A 290 4.24 12.18 -5.21
CA SER A 290 3.77 10.80 -5.33
C SER A 290 3.38 10.31 -3.95
N LEU A 291 2.07 10.15 -3.73
CA LEU A 291 1.51 9.73 -2.44
C LEU A 291 0.89 8.34 -2.55
N PRO A 292 1.37 7.35 -1.78
CA PRO A 292 0.76 6.04 -1.75
C PRO A 292 -0.59 6.03 -1.03
N VAL A 293 -1.50 5.17 -1.48
CA VAL A 293 -2.78 4.89 -0.80
C VAL A 293 -2.97 3.39 -0.56
N GLY A 294 -3.75 3.06 0.45
CA GLY A 294 -4.10 1.69 0.82
C GLY A 294 -5.56 1.35 0.51
N THR A 295 -6.14 0.48 1.33
CA THR A 295 -7.51 -0.01 1.15
C THR A 295 -8.55 0.67 2.05
N ASP A 296 -8.16 1.63 2.89
CA ASP A 296 -9.13 2.46 3.62
C ASP A 296 -9.63 3.55 2.67
N GLN A 297 -10.82 3.33 2.12
CA GLN A 297 -11.38 4.16 1.06
C GLN A 297 -11.52 5.62 1.50
N PHE A 298 -12.14 5.87 2.65
CA PHE A 298 -12.47 7.22 3.10
C PHE A 298 -11.25 7.95 3.67
N LEU A 299 -10.40 7.25 4.42
CA LEU A 299 -9.15 7.83 4.92
C LEU A 299 -8.23 8.22 3.75
N SER A 300 -8.14 7.38 2.71
CA SER A 300 -7.35 7.69 1.50
C SER A 300 -7.91 8.91 0.76
N ILE A 301 -9.24 9.03 0.61
CA ILE A 301 -9.86 10.24 0.02
C ILE A 301 -9.54 11.48 0.86
N ALA A 302 -9.72 11.38 2.18
CA ALA A 302 -9.46 12.48 3.10
C ALA A 302 -7.99 12.91 3.10
N LYS A 303 -7.06 11.95 3.07
CA LYS A 303 -5.61 12.16 2.97
C LYS A 303 -5.24 12.97 1.74
N LEU A 304 -5.72 12.58 0.56
CA LEU A 304 -5.37 13.25 -0.69
C LEU A 304 -5.96 14.67 -0.79
N ARG A 305 -7.18 14.88 -0.26
CA ARG A 305 -7.76 16.23 -0.11
C ARG A 305 -6.94 17.08 0.88
N ALA A 306 -6.57 16.51 2.02
CA ALA A 306 -5.75 17.18 3.03
C ALA A 306 -4.36 17.53 2.50
N ALA A 307 -3.72 16.65 1.72
CA ALA A 307 -2.41 16.90 1.11
C ALA A 307 -2.38 18.21 0.31
N ARG A 308 -3.41 18.44 -0.53
CA ARG A 308 -3.55 19.69 -1.29
C ARG A 308 -3.73 20.90 -0.38
N MET A 309 -4.57 20.78 0.65
CA MET A 309 -4.79 21.87 1.61
C MET A 309 -3.50 22.27 2.32
N LEU A 310 -2.73 21.27 2.77
CA LEU A 310 -1.47 21.48 3.47
C LEU A 310 -0.45 22.16 2.55
N TRP A 311 -0.27 21.64 1.33
CA TRP A 311 0.67 22.21 0.37
C TRP A 311 0.29 23.63 -0.04
N ALA A 312 -1.00 23.89 -0.25
CA ALA A 312 -1.50 25.21 -0.58
C ALA A 312 -1.21 26.24 0.54
N ARG A 313 -1.31 25.82 1.80
CA ARG A 313 -0.96 26.65 2.97
C ARG A 313 0.54 26.83 3.14
N VAL A 314 1.35 25.79 2.91
CA VAL A 314 2.81 25.89 2.90
C VAL A 314 3.27 26.92 1.87
N THR A 315 2.81 26.77 0.62
CA THR A 315 3.22 27.65 -0.49
C THR A 315 2.69 29.07 -0.35
N GLU A 316 1.47 29.25 0.19
CA GLU A 316 0.96 30.56 0.60
C GLU A 316 1.86 31.25 1.62
N ALA A 317 2.26 30.53 2.68
CA ALA A 317 3.16 31.05 3.70
C ALA A 317 4.57 31.37 3.15
N CYS A 318 5.01 30.64 2.12
CA CYS A 318 6.25 30.93 1.39
C CYS A 318 6.14 32.11 0.41
N GLY A 319 4.96 32.71 0.24
CA GLY A 319 4.74 33.86 -0.64
C GLY A 319 4.53 33.52 -2.12
N ALA A 320 4.21 32.26 -2.45
CA ALA A 320 3.88 31.86 -3.82
C ALA A 320 2.57 32.51 -4.30
N SER A 321 2.51 32.84 -5.59
CA SER A 321 1.28 33.33 -6.22
C SER A 321 0.21 32.23 -6.25
N GLU A 322 -1.07 32.59 -6.31
CA GLU A 322 -2.18 31.62 -6.28
C GLU A 322 -2.05 30.48 -7.31
N PRO A 323 -1.68 30.73 -8.59
CA PRO A 323 -1.47 29.64 -9.55
C PRO A 323 -0.35 28.66 -9.17
N ALA A 324 0.69 29.14 -8.48
CA ALA A 324 1.84 28.33 -8.09
C ALA A 324 1.60 27.46 -6.84
N ARG A 325 0.51 27.71 -6.09
CA ARG A 325 0.15 26.94 -4.87
C ARG A 325 -0.44 25.55 -5.15
N ARG A 326 -0.67 25.23 -6.43
CA ARG A 326 -1.27 23.96 -6.84
C ARG A 326 -0.30 22.81 -6.58
N MET A 327 -0.81 21.75 -5.98
CA MET A 327 -0.10 20.48 -5.86
C MET A 327 -0.30 19.68 -7.16
N ARG A 328 0.79 19.25 -7.79
CA ARG A 328 0.72 18.18 -8.80
C ARG A 328 0.84 16.84 -8.10
N LEU A 329 -0.20 16.02 -8.21
CA LEU A 329 -0.42 14.83 -7.41
C LEU A 329 -0.49 13.58 -8.29
N HIS A 330 0.55 12.76 -8.17
CA HIS A 330 0.54 11.36 -8.55
C HIS A 330 0.11 10.50 -7.36
N VAL A 331 -0.71 9.47 -7.60
CA VAL A 331 -1.12 8.52 -6.57
C VAL A 331 -0.75 7.11 -7.00
N ASP A 332 -0.04 6.43 -6.10
CA ASP A 332 0.32 5.03 -6.23
C ASP A 332 -0.58 4.20 -5.32
N VAL A 333 -1.18 3.13 -5.82
CA VAL A 333 -1.73 2.12 -4.90
C VAL A 333 -0.56 1.31 -4.34
N SER A 334 -0.39 1.38 -3.02
CA SER A 334 0.81 0.88 -2.34
C SER A 334 0.97 -0.64 -2.40
N ASP A 335 2.20 -1.11 -2.65
CA ASP A 335 2.56 -2.54 -2.57
C ASP A 335 2.34 -3.13 -1.17
N ARG A 336 2.28 -2.29 -0.12
CA ARG A 336 2.01 -2.69 1.28
C ARG A 336 0.73 -3.51 1.41
N VAL A 337 -0.29 -3.25 0.57
CA VAL A 337 -1.57 -3.94 0.65
C VAL A 337 -1.63 -5.21 -0.19
N LEU A 338 -0.63 -5.49 -1.01
CA LEU A 338 -0.62 -6.65 -1.90
C LEU A 338 -0.22 -7.92 -1.17
N THR A 339 -0.91 -9.00 -1.51
CA THR A 339 -0.68 -10.34 -0.96
C THR A 339 -0.17 -11.29 -2.02
N GLN A 340 0.77 -12.14 -1.65
CA GLN A 340 1.27 -13.26 -2.45
C GLN A 340 0.31 -14.44 -2.38
N ARG A 341 -0.35 -14.62 -1.22
CA ARG A 341 -1.41 -15.62 -1.05
C ARG A 341 -2.75 -15.00 -1.46
N ASP A 342 -3.58 -15.80 -2.13
CA ASP A 342 -4.81 -15.39 -2.79
C ASP A 342 -4.68 -14.06 -3.56
N PRO A 343 -3.74 -13.97 -4.53
CA PRO A 343 -3.39 -12.71 -5.19
C PRO A 343 -4.56 -12.13 -5.98
N TRP A 344 -5.59 -12.91 -6.32
CA TRP A 344 -6.81 -12.44 -6.98
C TRP A 344 -7.54 -11.37 -6.16
N VAL A 345 -7.47 -11.44 -4.82
CA VAL A 345 -8.04 -10.43 -3.93
C VAL A 345 -7.36 -9.07 -4.12
N ASN A 346 -6.10 -9.04 -4.60
CA ASN A 346 -5.42 -7.79 -4.92
C ASN A 346 -6.16 -6.98 -5.99
N MET A 347 -6.92 -7.60 -6.90
CA MET A 347 -7.77 -6.86 -7.85
C MET A 347 -8.78 -5.97 -7.13
N LEU A 348 -9.37 -6.45 -6.04
CA LEU A 348 -10.31 -5.69 -5.22
C LEU A 348 -9.60 -4.57 -4.45
N ARG A 349 -8.43 -4.88 -3.85
CA ARG A 349 -7.62 -3.91 -3.12
C ARG A 349 -7.20 -2.74 -4.01
N VAL A 350 -6.71 -3.06 -5.22
CA VAL A 350 -6.30 -2.07 -6.22
C VAL A 350 -7.48 -1.24 -6.70
N THR A 351 -8.64 -1.86 -6.90
CA THR A 351 -9.87 -1.12 -7.28
C THR A 351 -10.23 -0.06 -6.25
N ILE A 352 -10.15 -0.37 -4.95
CA ILE A 352 -10.42 0.61 -3.88
C ILE A 352 -9.39 1.75 -3.87
N GLY A 353 -8.10 1.44 -4.03
CA GLY A 353 -7.06 2.46 -4.11
C GLY A 353 -7.25 3.43 -5.29
N VAL A 354 -7.53 2.90 -6.49
CA VAL A 354 -7.81 3.70 -7.69
C VAL A 354 -9.09 4.51 -7.53
N PHE A 355 -10.14 3.91 -6.95
CA PHE A 355 -11.38 4.62 -6.64
C PHE A 355 -11.11 5.85 -5.77
N SER A 356 -10.37 5.68 -4.67
CA SER A 356 -10.02 6.78 -3.77
C SER A 356 -9.19 7.86 -4.46
N ALA A 357 -8.23 7.47 -5.31
CA ALA A 357 -7.41 8.41 -6.08
C ALA A 357 -8.24 9.25 -7.06
N GLY A 358 -9.14 8.60 -7.82
CA GLY A 358 -10.01 9.27 -8.79
C GLY A 358 -11.01 10.22 -8.13
N ILE A 359 -11.69 9.77 -7.07
CA ILE A 359 -12.62 10.61 -6.30
C ILE A 359 -11.90 11.84 -5.72
N ALA A 360 -10.70 11.62 -5.19
CA ALA A 360 -9.89 12.69 -4.65
C ALA A 360 -9.16 13.54 -5.71
N GLN A 361 -9.45 13.39 -7.01
CA GLN A 361 -8.93 14.24 -8.09
C GLN A 361 -7.39 14.21 -8.20
N ALA A 362 -6.79 13.01 -8.19
CA ALA A 362 -5.39 12.83 -8.57
C ALA A 362 -5.15 13.25 -10.03
N ASP A 363 -3.97 13.80 -10.34
CA ASP A 363 -3.60 14.14 -11.72
C ASP A 363 -3.24 12.88 -12.51
N SER A 364 -2.57 11.93 -11.85
CA SER A 364 -2.16 10.65 -12.43
C SER A 364 -2.23 9.53 -11.40
N VAL A 365 -2.50 8.31 -11.85
CA VAL A 365 -2.66 7.13 -10.99
C VAL A 365 -1.88 5.94 -11.53
N SER A 366 -1.11 5.31 -10.66
CA SER A 366 -0.45 4.03 -10.90
C SER A 366 -1.11 2.91 -10.11
N ALA A 367 -1.52 1.87 -10.83
CA ALA A 367 -2.17 0.69 -10.27
C ALA A 367 -1.24 -0.52 -10.46
N PRO A 368 -0.78 -1.18 -9.37
CA PRO A 368 -0.04 -2.42 -9.49
C PRO A 368 -0.96 -3.53 -10.00
N SER A 369 -0.38 -4.50 -10.70
CA SER A 369 -1.11 -5.69 -11.11
C SER A 369 -1.31 -6.63 -9.93
N PHE A 370 -2.35 -7.45 -9.97
CA PHE A 370 -2.71 -8.36 -8.88
C PHE A 370 -1.62 -9.40 -8.58
N ASP A 371 -0.79 -9.71 -9.57
CA ASP A 371 0.30 -10.69 -9.56
C ASP A 371 1.68 -10.07 -9.25
N SER A 372 1.78 -8.74 -9.12
CA SER A 372 3.08 -8.04 -8.95
C SER A 372 3.83 -8.37 -7.65
N ALA A 373 3.13 -8.82 -6.61
CA ALA A 373 3.77 -9.29 -5.37
C ALA A 373 4.48 -10.65 -5.54
N LEU A 374 4.17 -11.40 -6.60
CA LEU A 374 4.72 -12.72 -6.89
C LEU A 374 5.87 -12.70 -7.90
N GLY A 375 5.94 -11.69 -8.77
CA GLY A 375 6.93 -11.61 -9.82
C GLY A 375 6.60 -10.53 -10.86
N LEU A 376 7.14 -10.67 -12.07
CA LEU A 376 6.83 -9.73 -13.14
C LEU A 376 5.35 -9.84 -13.53
N PRO A 377 4.63 -8.70 -13.67
CA PRO A 377 3.26 -8.68 -14.13
C PRO A 377 3.06 -9.42 -15.45
N THR A 378 2.09 -10.32 -15.51
CA THR A 378 1.68 -10.96 -16.75
C THR A 378 0.92 -9.98 -17.66
N ASP A 379 0.78 -10.31 -18.95
CA ASP A 379 -0.07 -9.54 -19.87
C ASP A 379 -1.52 -9.42 -19.36
N PHE A 380 -2.02 -10.50 -18.74
CA PHE A 380 -3.33 -10.49 -18.11
C PHE A 380 -3.35 -9.57 -16.87
N GLY A 381 -2.35 -9.66 -16.01
CA GLY A 381 -2.21 -8.80 -14.83
C GLY A 381 -2.18 -7.31 -15.17
N ARG A 382 -1.34 -6.91 -16.13
CA ARG A 382 -1.28 -5.51 -16.60
C ARG A 382 -2.58 -5.06 -17.27
N ARG A 383 -3.21 -5.93 -18.06
CA ARG A 383 -4.53 -5.65 -18.65
C ARG A 383 -5.58 -5.37 -17.58
N ILE A 384 -5.64 -6.17 -16.52
CA ILE A 384 -6.61 -5.96 -15.44
C ILE A 384 -6.30 -4.65 -14.71
N ALA A 385 -5.04 -4.39 -14.36
CA ALA A 385 -4.65 -3.14 -13.68
C ALA A 385 -5.08 -1.89 -14.47
N ARG A 386 -4.79 -1.85 -15.78
CA ARG A 386 -5.23 -0.76 -16.66
C ARG A 386 -6.76 -0.70 -16.77
N ASN A 387 -7.41 -1.83 -17.05
CA ASN A 387 -8.85 -1.86 -17.29
C ASN A 387 -9.66 -1.46 -16.04
N THR A 388 -9.16 -1.77 -14.83
CA THR A 388 -9.77 -1.25 -13.59
C THR A 388 -9.86 0.27 -13.61
N GLN A 389 -8.80 0.96 -14.06
CA GLN A 389 -8.83 2.42 -14.17
C GLN A 389 -9.82 2.88 -15.25
N ILE A 390 -9.79 2.26 -16.44
CA ILE A 390 -10.70 2.60 -17.57
C ILE A 390 -12.17 2.43 -17.17
N VAL A 391 -12.53 1.31 -16.53
CA VAL A 391 -13.91 1.07 -16.07
C VAL A 391 -14.34 2.11 -15.05
N LEU A 392 -13.44 2.52 -14.14
CA LEU A 392 -13.73 3.55 -13.16
C LEU A 392 -13.91 4.94 -13.82
N GLN A 393 -13.13 5.26 -14.85
CA GLN A 393 -13.26 6.51 -15.60
C GLN A 393 -14.55 6.54 -16.46
N GLU A 394 -14.76 5.51 -17.28
CA GLU A 394 -15.71 5.54 -18.40
C GLU A 394 -17.09 4.96 -18.04
N GLU A 395 -17.12 3.84 -17.31
CA GLU A 395 -18.38 3.12 -17.00
C GLU A 395 -18.95 3.57 -15.66
N SER A 396 -18.09 3.72 -14.64
CA SER A 396 -18.49 4.15 -13.31
C SER A 396 -18.61 5.68 -13.19
N SER A 397 -18.13 6.43 -14.18
CA SER A 397 -18.25 7.88 -14.27
C SER A 397 -17.63 8.67 -13.10
N LEU A 398 -16.61 8.12 -12.42
CA LEU A 398 -16.02 8.73 -11.21
C LEU A 398 -15.49 10.15 -11.42
N GLY A 399 -15.06 10.49 -12.64
CA GLY A 399 -14.54 11.81 -12.97
C GLY A 399 -15.52 12.80 -13.56
N ARG A 400 -16.81 12.45 -13.70
CA ARG A 400 -17.81 13.36 -14.30
C ARG A 400 -18.20 14.52 -13.39
N VAL A 401 -18.02 14.36 -12.08
CA VAL A 401 -18.26 15.39 -11.07
C VAL A 401 -16.94 15.64 -10.34
N ILE A 402 -16.58 16.91 -10.19
CA ILE A 402 -15.37 17.30 -9.45
C ILE A 402 -15.63 17.12 -7.96
N ASP A 403 -14.75 16.39 -7.28
CA ASP A 403 -14.84 16.08 -5.83
C ASP A 403 -16.25 15.64 -5.40
N PRO A 404 -16.76 14.50 -5.91
CA PRO A 404 -18.12 14.05 -5.61
C PRO A 404 -18.33 13.70 -4.13
N ALA A 405 -17.25 13.54 -3.36
CA ALA A 405 -17.30 13.36 -1.92
C ALA A 405 -17.48 14.68 -1.14
N GLY A 406 -17.27 15.83 -1.79
CA GLY A 406 -17.36 17.14 -1.16
C GLY A 406 -18.78 17.48 -0.69
N GLY A 407 -18.89 17.99 0.53
CA GLY A 407 -20.16 18.22 1.23
C GLY A 407 -20.64 17.05 2.09
N SER A 408 -20.01 15.86 1.97
CA SER A 408 -20.24 14.77 2.93
C SER A 408 -19.73 15.18 4.31
N TRP A 409 -20.61 15.25 5.31
CA TRP A 409 -20.23 15.61 6.69
C TRP A 409 -19.11 14.73 7.24
N TYR A 410 -19.08 13.45 6.87
CA TYR A 410 -18.02 12.53 7.25
C TYR A 410 -16.70 12.89 6.56
N VAL A 411 -16.69 12.98 5.22
CA VAL A 411 -15.45 13.20 4.46
C VAL A 411 -14.85 14.57 4.76
N GLU A 412 -15.67 15.62 4.87
CA GLU A 412 -15.18 16.95 5.24
C GLU A 412 -14.59 16.99 6.66
N SER A 413 -15.30 16.40 7.63
CA SER A 413 -14.80 16.31 9.00
C SER A 413 -13.51 15.49 9.10
N LEU A 414 -13.41 14.39 8.33
CA LEU A 414 -12.23 13.56 8.30
C LEU A 414 -11.06 14.28 7.62
N THR A 415 -11.28 14.91 6.47
CA THR A 415 -10.26 15.72 5.77
C THR A 415 -9.69 16.79 6.69
N ARG A 416 -10.53 17.53 7.42
CA ARG A 416 -10.07 18.55 8.38
C ARG A 416 -9.20 17.94 9.49
N GLN A 417 -9.68 16.87 10.13
CA GLN A 417 -8.92 16.22 11.22
C GLN A 417 -7.59 15.63 10.74
N VAL A 418 -7.55 15.05 9.54
CA VAL A 418 -6.32 14.54 8.93
C VAL A 418 -5.36 15.71 8.64
N ALA A 419 -5.85 16.81 8.06
CA ALA A 419 -5.03 17.99 7.78
C ALA A 419 -4.45 18.61 9.07
N GLU A 420 -5.27 18.82 10.10
CA GLU A 420 -4.83 19.38 11.39
C GLU A 420 -3.70 18.56 12.01
N ARG A 421 -3.84 17.22 12.03
CA ARG A 421 -2.80 16.36 12.62
C ARG A 421 -1.58 16.17 11.75
N ALA A 422 -1.75 16.10 10.43
CA ALA A 422 -0.61 16.09 9.52
C ALA A 422 0.20 17.39 9.63
N TRP A 423 -0.46 18.52 9.91
CA TRP A 423 0.21 19.78 10.21
C TRP A 423 1.02 19.70 11.52
N GLU A 424 0.47 19.08 12.57
CA GLU A 424 1.20 18.82 13.81
C GLU A 424 2.43 17.93 13.58
N GLU A 425 2.29 16.85 12.80
CA GLU A 425 3.40 15.97 12.42
C GLU A 425 4.47 16.70 11.61
N PHE A 426 4.07 17.50 10.61
CA PHE A 426 4.97 18.35 9.86
C PHE A 426 5.75 19.31 10.80
N GLN A 427 5.07 19.98 11.71
CA GLN A 427 5.71 20.86 12.68
C GLN A 427 6.66 20.11 13.62
N GLN A 428 6.34 18.86 13.97
CA GLN A 428 7.21 18.03 14.80
C GLN A 428 8.50 17.64 14.06
N ILE A 429 8.42 17.32 12.77
CA ILE A 429 9.59 17.04 11.93
C ILE A 429 10.45 18.31 11.79
N GLU A 430 9.85 19.47 11.57
CA GLU A 430 10.59 20.74 11.53
C GLU A 430 11.28 21.08 12.86
N LYS A 431 10.65 20.77 14.01
CA LYS A 431 11.30 20.90 15.34
C LYS A 431 12.49 19.97 15.52
N TRP A 432 12.54 18.84 14.83
CA TRP A 432 13.70 17.96 14.83
C TRP A 432 14.85 18.47 13.97
N GLY A 433 14.67 19.57 13.23
CA GLY A 433 15.67 20.12 12.30
C GLY A 433 15.28 19.96 10.83
N GLY A 434 14.06 19.49 10.56
CA GLY A 434 13.59 19.16 9.21
C GLY A 434 13.78 17.69 8.88
N ILE A 435 13.27 17.26 7.72
CA ILE A 435 13.20 15.85 7.34
C ILE A 435 14.57 15.16 7.27
N ALA A 436 15.61 15.86 6.80
CA ALA A 436 16.95 15.28 6.65
C ALA A 436 17.56 14.94 8.02
N GLU A 437 17.49 15.86 8.98
CA GLU A 437 17.97 15.63 10.35
C GLU A 437 17.11 14.61 11.10
N ALA A 438 15.80 14.59 10.85
CA ALA A 438 14.89 13.59 11.41
C ALA A 438 15.27 12.15 11.01
N LEU A 439 15.74 11.99 9.77
CA LEU A 439 16.25 10.72 9.24
C LEU A 439 17.67 10.40 9.73
N ASP A 440 18.59 11.37 9.71
CA ASP A 440 19.97 11.18 10.14
C ASP A 440 20.05 10.78 11.63
N SER A 441 19.25 11.44 12.47
CA SER A 441 19.17 11.14 13.90
C SER A 441 18.40 9.85 14.24
N GLY A 442 17.76 9.19 13.26
CA GLY A 442 16.97 7.97 13.46
C GLY A 442 15.59 8.18 14.13
N LYS A 443 15.21 9.42 14.44
CA LYS A 443 13.96 9.74 15.15
C LYS A 443 12.73 9.37 14.33
N LEU A 444 12.77 9.63 13.02
CA LEU A 444 11.64 9.33 12.14
C LEU A 444 11.46 7.81 11.97
N GLN A 445 12.56 7.08 11.77
CA GLN A 445 12.57 5.62 11.69
C GLN A 445 11.99 5.01 12.97
N ALA A 446 12.44 5.46 14.14
CA ALA A 446 11.94 4.96 15.42
C ALA A 446 10.44 5.23 15.62
N LYS A 447 9.95 6.40 15.20
CA LYS A 447 8.51 6.74 15.24
C LYS A 447 7.69 5.82 14.33
N ILE A 448 8.10 5.68 13.08
CA ILE A 448 7.40 4.85 12.09
C ILE A 448 7.42 3.37 12.49
N ALA A 449 8.54 2.86 13.00
CA ALA A 449 8.63 1.51 13.54
C ALA A 449 7.65 1.27 14.71
N GLY A 450 7.43 2.28 15.56
CA GLY A 450 6.42 2.23 16.62
C GLY A 450 4.98 2.18 16.09
N GLU A 451 4.68 2.96 15.05
CA GLU A 451 3.38 2.94 14.36
C GLU A 451 3.13 1.58 13.69
N TRP A 452 4.15 1.03 13.03
CA TRP A 452 4.10 -0.29 12.44
C TRP A 452 3.87 -1.37 13.50
N ALA A 453 4.59 -1.35 14.62
CA ALA A 453 4.46 -2.34 15.67
C ALA A 453 3.02 -2.44 16.21
N GLU A 454 2.34 -1.31 16.40
CA GLU A 454 0.94 -1.30 16.84
C GLU A 454 -0.01 -1.86 15.77
N ARG A 455 0.23 -1.56 14.49
CA ARG A 455 -0.54 -2.15 13.37
C ARG A 455 -0.29 -3.65 13.23
N ARG A 456 0.97 -4.09 13.25
CA ARG A 456 1.38 -5.49 13.19
C ARG A 456 0.71 -6.30 14.30
N LYS A 457 0.65 -5.76 15.52
CA LYS A 457 -0.05 -6.36 16.66
C LYS A 457 -1.56 -6.51 16.44
N ALA A 458 -2.19 -5.53 15.80
CA ALA A 458 -3.62 -5.61 15.46
C ALA A 458 -3.88 -6.66 14.37
N ILE A 459 -3.01 -6.76 13.36
CA ILE A 459 -3.05 -7.78 12.31
C ILE A 459 -2.84 -9.18 12.91
N ALA A 460 -1.84 -9.35 13.79
CA ALA A 460 -1.55 -10.60 14.49
C ALA A 460 -2.75 -11.08 15.32
N ARG A 461 -3.53 -10.15 15.87
CA ARG A 461 -4.75 -10.45 16.64
C ARG A 461 -6.02 -10.53 15.81
N ARG A 462 -5.89 -10.40 14.48
CA ARG A 462 -7.01 -10.37 13.53
C ARG A 462 -8.03 -9.27 13.86
N LYS A 463 -7.60 -8.19 14.52
CA LYS A 463 -8.39 -6.97 14.63
C LYS A 463 -8.46 -6.28 13.26
N ASP A 464 -7.34 -6.28 12.56
CA ASP A 464 -7.26 -5.89 11.16
C ASP A 464 -7.35 -7.16 10.31
N ALA A 465 -8.46 -7.30 9.60
CA ALA A 465 -8.76 -8.45 8.77
C ALA A 465 -8.09 -8.33 7.40
N LEU A 466 -7.43 -9.41 6.97
CA LEU A 466 -6.79 -9.57 5.69
C LEU A 466 -7.43 -10.78 4.99
N THR A 467 -8.43 -10.52 4.15
CA THR A 467 -9.14 -11.55 3.37
C THR A 467 -8.17 -12.37 2.51
N GLY A 468 -8.31 -13.69 2.56
CA GLY A 468 -7.43 -14.66 1.89
C GLY A 468 -6.17 -15.01 2.70
N ILE A 469 -5.89 -14.27 3.78
CA ILE A 469 -4.67 -14.39 4.59
C ILE A 469 -5.02 -14.85 6.01
N ASN A 470 -5.33 -13.91 6.90
CA ASN A 470 -5.67 -14.20 8.29
C ASN A 470 -7.19 -14.44 8.48
N GLU A 471 -7.99 -14.12 7.46
CA GLU A 471 -9.41 -14.41 7.37
C GLU A 471 -9.73 -15.09 6.05
N PHE A 472 -10.57 -16.14 6.10
CA PHE A 472 -10.97 -16.92 4.93
C PHE A 472 -9.77 -17.47 4.10
N PRO A 473 -8.77 -18.12 4.74
CA PRO A 473 -7.62 -18.67 4.03
C PRO A 473 -8.04 -19.82 3.10
N ASN A 474 -7.33 -19.99 1.98
CA ASN A 474 -7.53 -21.11 1.06
C ASN A 474 -6.23 -21.91 0.88
N LEU A 475 -6.15 -23.08 1.53
CA LEU A 475 -5.00 -23.97 1.39
C LEU A 475 -4.86 -24.63 0.01
N ALA A 476 -5.95 -24.64 -0.76
CA ALA A 476 -6.06 -25.27 -2.07
C ALA A 476 -6.09 -24.25 -3.22
N GLU A 477 -5.60 -23.03 -2.97
CA GLU A 477 -5.45 -22.03 -4.02
C GLU A 477 -4.58 -22.54 -5.17
N ALA A 478 -5.01 -22.24 -6.40
CA ALA A 478 -4.21 -22.58 -7.59
C ALA A 478 -3.06 -21.59 -7.74
N PRO A 479 -1.85 -22.04 -8.13
CA PRO A 479 -0.75 -21.14 -8.41
C PRO A 479 -1.09 -20.22 -9.58
N VAL A 480 -0.64 -18.97 -9.51
CA VAL A 480 -0.66 -18.04 -10.64
C VAL A 480 0.60 -18.25 -11.46
N ASP A 481 0.46 -18.27 -12.78
CA ASP A 481 1.61 -18.34 -13.68
C ASP A 481 2.42 -17.05 -13.59
N ILE A 482 3.71 -17.18 -13.27
CA ILE A 482 4.62 -16.05 -13.10
C ILE A 482 5.82 -16.19 -14.04
N LYS A 483 6.17 -15.09 -14.70
CA LYS A 483 7.36 -15.04 -15.56
C LYS A 483 8.56 -14.63 -14.71
N LEU A 484 9.53 -15.54 -14.59
CA LEU A 484 10.84 -15.22 -14.02
C LEU A 484 11.83 -14.92 -15.16
N PRO A 485 12.44 -13.73 -15.18
CA PRO A 485 13.42 -13.38 -16.21
C PRO A 485 14.74 -14.15 -16.00
N ASP A 486 15.38 -14.57 -17.09
CA ASP A 486 16.74 -15.11 -17.03
C ASP A 486 17.75 -13.97 -16.85
N LEU A 487 17.99 -13.61 -15.60
CA LEU A 487 18.88 -12.49 -15.26
C LEU A 487 20.33 -12.73 -15.69
N GLU A 488 20.79 -13.99 -15.80
CA GLU A 488 22.16 -14.27 -16.24
C GLU A 488 22.34 -13.86 -17.70
N VAL A 489 21.39 -14.24 -18.57
CA VAL A 489 21.38 -13.85 -19.98
C VAL A 489 21.22 -12.34 -20.13
N LEU A 490 20.30 -11.73 -19.38
CA LEU A 490 20.04 -10.29 -19.46
C LEU A 490 21.23 -9.45 -19.00
N ARG A 491 21.94 -9.86 -17.94
CA ARG A 491 23.18 -9.20 -17.48
C ARG A 491 24.28 -9.25 -18.52
N LYS A 492 24.48 -10.39 -19.21
CA LYS A 492 25.43 -10.50 -20.33
C LYS A 492 25.04 -9.55 -21.47
N GLY A 493 23.76 -9.46 -21.78
CA GLY A 493 23.22 -8.52 -22.78
C GLY A 493 23.50 -7.06 -22.40
N ALA A 494 23.23 -6.67 -21.16
CA ALA A 494 23.49 -5.32 -20.65
C ALA A 494 24.98 -4.94 -20.70
N ALA A 495 25.87 -5.87 -20.32
CA ALA A 495 27.32 -5.66 -20.41
C ALA A 495 27.80 -5.39 -21.84
N ASN A 496 27.22 -6.09 -22.84
CA ASN A 496 27.52 -5.83 -24.25
C ASN A 496 27.04 -4.45 -24.70
N ARG A 497 25.82 -4.03 -24.32
CA ARG A 497 25.29 -2.69 -24.64
C ARG A 497 26.17 -1.59 -24.02
N LEU A 498 26.59 -1.76 -22.77
CA LEU A 498 27.51 -0.85 -22.08
C LEU A 498 28.89 -0.78 -22.74
N LYS A 499 29.45 -1.92 -23.18
CA LYS A 499 30.70 -1.93 -23.95
C LYS A 499 30.58 -1.11 -25.24
N MET A 500 29.45 -1.20 -25.94
CA MET A 500 29.18 -0.39 -27.13
C MET A 500 29.04 1.10 -26.79
N ALA A 501 28.29 1.44 -25.74
CA ALA A 501 28.14 2.82 -25.28
C ALA A 501 29.51 3.46 -24.94
N ARG A 502 30.35 2.75 -24.20
CA ARG A 502 31.71 3.21 -23.85
C ARG A 502 32.63 3.33 -25.07
N ALA A 503 32.54 2.42 -26.04
CA ALA A 503 33.28 2.53 -27.29
C ALA A 503 32.86 3.76 -28.11
N ALA A 504 31.57 4.11 -28.08
CA ALA A 504 31.02 5.33 -28.68
C ALA A 504 31.26 6.59 -27.83
N LYS A 505 31.85 6.46 -26.63
CA LYS A 505 31.98 7.53 -25.62
C LYS A 505 30.63 8.15 -25.22
N ALA A 506 29.55 7.38 -25.35
CA ALA A 506 28.23 7.79 -24.90
C ALA A 506 28.18 7.79 -23.36
N PRO A 507 27.54 8.80 -22.74
CA PRO A 507 27.36 8.83 -21.30
C PRO A 507 26.48 7.67 -20.84
N THR A 508 26.81 7.12 -19.67
CA THR A 508 26.03 6.13 -18.95
C THR A 508 25.55 6.66 -17.60
N ILE A 509 24.57 6.01 -16.99
CA ILE A 509 24.10 6.29 -15.62
C ILE A 509 25.30 6.35 -14.68
N GLY A 510 26.12 5.31 -14.61
CA GLY A 510 27.26 5.24 -13.71
C GLY A 510 28.36 6.27 -13.99
N SER A 511 28.48 6.76 -15.22
CA SER A 511 29.42 7.84 -15.58
C SER A 511 28.90 9.25 -15.28
N ARG A 512 27.57 9.44 -15.25
CA ARG A 512 26.87 10.71 -15.03
C ARG A 512 26.51 10.93 -13.57
N THR A 513 26.30 9.84 -12.82
CA THR A 513 26.07 9.91 -11.38
C THR A 513 27.31 10.44 -10.67
N ARG A 514 27.17 11.57 -9.98
CA ARG A 514 28.25 12.10 -9.14
C ARG A 514 28.55 11.12 -8.02
N LYS A 515 29.85 10.93 -7.79
CA LYS A 515 30.39 10.18 -6.66
C LYS A 515 31.20 11.14 -5.78
N GLY A 516 31.01 11.03 -4.47
CA GLY A 516 31.66 11.90 -3.49
C GLY A 516 31.55 11.33 -2.08
N ASP A 517 31.44 12.22 -1.10
CA ASP A 517 31.28 11.87 0.30
C ASP A 517 29.87 11.29 0.54
N ALA A 518 29.74 9.97 0.36
CA ALA A 518 28.46 9.26 0.43
C ALA A 518 27.71 9.52 1.75
N ALA A 519 26.48 10.04 1.66
CA ALA A 519 25.57 10.11 2.80
C ALA A 519 25.06 8.69 3.16
N ARG A 520 24.91 8.43 4.45
CA ARG A 520 24.44 7.14 4.99
C ARG A 520 23.57 7.36 6.22
N ILE A 521 22.46 6.65 6.28
CA ILE A 521 21.55 6.59 7.42
C ILE A 521 21.05 5.15 7.58
N GLU A 522 20.33 4.86 8.66
CA GLU A 522 19.52 3.65 8.72
C GLU A 522 18.36 3.76 7.71
N PRO A 523 18.23 2.83 6.74
CA PRO A 523 17.12 2.85 5.79
C PRO A 523 15.79 2.63 6.50
N MET A 524 14.70 3.04 5.85
CA MET A 524 13.37 2.68 6.28
C MET A 524 13.09 1.22 5.94
N ASP A 525 12.82 0.39 6.95
CA ASP A 525 12.28 -0.95 6.74
C ASP A 525 10.95 -0.84 6.00
N THR A 526 10.66 -1.74 5.06
CA THR A 526 9.39 -1.76 4.34
C THR A 526 8.63 -3.04 4.64
N HIS A 527 7.31 -2.95 4.68
CA HIS A 527 6.44 -4.02 5.14
C HIS A 527 5.25 -4.24 4.21
N ARG A 528 4.87 -5.49 3.99
CA ARG A 528 3.54 -5.85 3.49
C ARG A 528 2.66 -6.28 4.65
N LEU A 529 1.39 -5.91 4.63
CA LEU A 529 0.44 -6.23 5.72
C LEU A 529 0.35 -7.73 5.99
N ALA A 530 0.55 -8.57 4.97
CA ALA A 530 0.41 -10.01 5.04
C ALA A 530 1.70 -10.78 5.33
N GLU A 531 2.89 -10.14 5.33
CA GLU A 531 4.17 -10.84 5.26
C GLU A 531 4.40 -11.90 6.36
N ASP A 532 4.05 -11.59 7.60
CA ASP A 532 4.16 -12.53 8.73
C ASP A 532 3.27 -13.77 8.58
N TRP A 533 2.10 -13.60 7.98
CA TRP A 533 1.14 -14.69 7.77
C TRP A 533 1.51 -15.52 6.55
N GLU A 534 2.06 -14.87 5.53
CA GLU A 534 2.58 -15.55 4.34
C GLU A 534 3.80 -16.39 4.69
N GLU A 535 4.69 -15.90 5.56
CA GLU A 535 5.80 -16.68 6.12
C GLU A 535 5.32 -18.00 6.74
N LEU A 536 4.23 -17.98 7.53
CA LEU A 536 3.64 -19.21 8.07
C LEU A 536 3.21 -20.16 6.94
N ARG A 537 2.59 -19.64 5.89
CA ARG A 537 2.13 -20.45 4.75
C ARG A 537 3.32 -21.00 3.95
N ASP A 538 4.38 -20.23 3.79
CA ASP A 538 5.64 -20.63 3.14
C ASP A 538 6.30 -21.78 3.91
N ASN A 539 6.43 -21.66 5.22
CA ASN A 539 6.96 -22.73 6.08
C ASN A 539 6.14 -24.03 5.96
N SER A 540 4.80 -23.91 5.93
CA SER A 540 3.92 -25.06 5.71
C SER A 540 4.08 -25.69 4.32
N ASP A 541 4.29 -24.89 3.27
CA ASP A 541 4.53 -25.38 1.92
C ASP A 541 5.86 -26.13 1.83
N VAL A 542 6.93 -25.61 2.44
CA VAL A 542 8.22 -26.29 2.56
C VAL A 542 8.06 -27.63 3.29
N TYR A 543 7.35 -27.63 4.43
CA TYR A 543 7.05 -28.85 5.16
C TYR A 543 6.28 -29.86 4.29
N MET A 544 5.28 -29.40 3.54
CA MET A 544 4.47 -30.25 2.66
C MET A 544 5.32 -30.93 1.59
N VAL A 545 6.26 -30.19 0.97
CA VAL A 545 7.21 -30.75 -0.01
C VAL A 545 8.08 -31.82 0.64
N LEU A 546 8.59 -31.58 1.85
CA LEU A 546 9.45 -32.53 2.58
C LEU A 546 8.68 -33.76 3.10
N ASN A 547 7.36 -33.65 3.30
CA ASN A 547 6.51 -34.69 3.87
C ASN A 547 5.56 -35.32 2.83
N ASN A 548 6.06 -35.61 1.64
CA ASN A 548 5.35 -36.35 0.59
C ASN A 548 3.99 -35.73 0.19
N GLY A 549 3.91 -34.40 0.17
CA GLY A 549 2.70 -33.67 -0.22
C GLY A 549 1.67 -33.51 0.90
N VAL A 550 1.99 -33.87 2.14
CA VAL A 550 1.08 -33.74 3.29
C VAL A 550 1.43 -32.51 4.13
N ARG A 551 0.47 -31.60 4.29
CA ARG A 551 0.58 -30.43 5.16
C ARG A 551 0.63 -30.82 6.64
N PRO A 552 1.12 -29.95 7.54
CA PRO A 552 0.90 -30.12 8.97
C PRO A 552 -0.61 -30.21 9.27
N LEU A 553 -1.00 -31.10 10.18
CA LEU A 553 -2.40 -31.47 10.44
C LEU A 553 -2.84 -31.11 11.86
N VAL A 554 -4.06 -30.59 12.00
CA VAL A 554 -4.79 -30.51 13.27
C VAL A 554 -6.10 -31.27 13.17
N PHE A 555 -6.46 -31.99 14.22
CA PHE A 555 -7.73 -32.71 14.30
C PHE A 555 -8.78 -31.86 15.01
N LEU A 556 -9.90 -31.57 14.34
CA LEU A 556 -11.01 -30.82 14.93
C LEU A 556 -11.91 -31.78 15.71
N ALA A 557 -11.72 -31.85 17.03
CA ALA A 557 -12.52 -32.64 17.95
C ALA A 557 -13.89 -31.96 18.20
N ASN A 558 -14.80 -32.12 17.24
CA ASN A 558 -16.13 -31.53 17.25
C ASN A 558 -17.03 -32.24 18.28
N ILE A 559 -17.67 -31.47 19.16
CA ILE A 559 -18.50 -32.00 20.26
C ILE A 559 -19.98 -31.98 19.85
N GLY A 560 -20.67 -33.10 20.05
CA GLY A 560 -22.11 -33.23 19.76
C GLY A 560 -22.46 -33.08 18.28
N ARG A 561 -23.66 -32.55 17.99
CA ARG A 561 -24.21 -32.51 16.62
C ARG A 561 -23.64 -31.33 15.82
N VAL A 562 -23.60 -31.47 14.50
CA VAL A 562 -23.15 -30.44 13.53
C VAL A 562 -23.68 -29.04 13.87
N ALA A 563 -24.99 -28.88 14.03
CA ALA A 563 -25.61 -27.59 14.34
C ALA A 563 -25.07 -26.88 15.60
N GLN A 564 -24.49 -27.63 16.54
CA GLN A 564 -23.98 -27.12 17.80
C GLN A 564 -22.50 -26.67 17.70
N HIS A 565 -21.69 -27.34 16.88
CA HIS A 565 -20.25 -27.08 16.79
C HIS A 565 -19.80 -26.33 15.52
N THR A 566 -20.61 -26.26 14.45
CA THR A 566 -20.19 -25.70 13.14
C THR A 566 -19.51 -24.34 13.25
N ALA A 567 -20.05 -23.40 14.04
CA ALA A 567 -19.47 -22.07 14.17
C ALA A 567 -18.04 -22.10 14.76
N ARG A 568 -17.81 -22.93 15.79
CA ARG A 568 -16.50 -23.08 16.45
C ARG A 568 -15.54 -23.91 15.62
N ALA A 569 -16.03 -24.98 14.98
CA ALA A 569 -15.24 -25.80 14.07
C ALA A 569 -14.74 -24.99 12.86
N THR A 570 -15.62 -24.19 12.24
CA THR A 570 -15.23 -23.29 11.14
C THR A 570 -14.25 -22.21 11.61
N PHE A 571 -14.45 -21.64 12.80
CA PHE A 571 -13.49 -20.69 13.37
C PHE A 571 -12.11 -21.33 13.57
N ALA A 572 -12.05 -22.50 14.22
CA ALA A 572 -10.80 -23.22 14.47
C ALA A 572 -10.10 -23.62 13.17
N ARG A 573 -10.87 -24.12 12.20
CA ARG A 573 -10.36 -24.45 10.87
C ARG A 573 -9.72 -23.23 10.21
N ASN A 574 -10.46 -22.13 10.07
CA ASN A 574 -9.93 -20.89 9.50
C ASN A 574 -8.72 -20.36 10.27
N PHE A 575 -8.69 -20.52 11.60
CA PHE A 575 -7.56 -20.11 12.43
C PHE A 575 -6.28 -20.87 12.08
N PHE A 576 -6.33 -22.20 12.03
CA PHE A 576 -5.15 -23.03 11.73
C PHE A 576 -4.76 -23.00 10.25
N GLU A 577 -5.73 -22.95 9.34
CA GLU A 577 -5.48 -22.86 7.91
C GLU A 577 -4.83 -21.52 7.52
N ALA A 578 -5.05 -20.44 8.27
CA ALA A 578 -4.34 -19.18 8.09
C ALA A 578 -2.83 -19.33 8.35
N GLY A 579 -2.43 -20.23 9.25
CA GLY A 579 -1.04 -20.63 9.47
C GLY A 579 -0.59 -21.80 8.60
N GLY A 580 -1.34 -22.17 7.56
CA GLY A 580 -0.99 -23.29 6.69
C GLY A 580 -1.20 -24.68 7.29
N ILE A 581 -1.84 -24.80 8.45
CA ILE A 581 -2.07 -26.08 9.13
C ILE A 581 -3.47 -26.59 8.75
N ALA A 582 -3.53 -27.74 8.09
CA ALA A 582 -4.78 -28.28 7.55
C ALA A 582 -5.65 -28.88 8.65
N GLY A 583 -6.92 -28.44 8.69
CA GLY A 583 -7.91 -28.91 9.68
C GLY A 583 -8.69 -30.13 9.22
N ILE A 584 -8.54 -31.25 9.93
CA ILE A 584 -9.30 -32.48 9.69
C ILE A 584 -10.65 -32.36 10.38
N SER A 585 -11.71 -32.29 9.59
CA SER A 585 -13.10 -32.12 10.06
C SER A 585 -13.85 -33.46 10.16
N ASN A 586 -14.93 -33.47 10.92
CA ASN A 586 -15.84 -34.61 11.11
C ASN A 586 -17.23 -34.11 11.55
N ASP A 587 -18.21 -35.02 11.60
CA ASP A 587 -19.61 -34.72 11.95
C ASP A 587 -19.89 -34.62 13.46
N GLY A 588 -18.84 -34.69 14.28
CA GLY A 588 -18.90 -34.58 15.74
C GLY A 588 -19.01 -35.90 16.49
N PHE A 589 -18.69 -35.86 17.77
CA PHE A 589 -18.63 -37.02 18.65
C PHE A 589 -19.51 -36.84 19.88
N ALA A 590 -20.22 -37.91 20.25
CA ALA A 590 -21.01 -37.99 21.47
C ALA A 590 -20.26 -38.65 22.64
N ASN A 591 -19.16 -39.36 22.38
CA ASN A 591 -18.37 -40.07 23.37
C ASN A 591 -16.88 -40.11 22.99
N THR A 592 -16.05 -40.49 23.96
CA THR A 592 -14.58 -40.53 23.84
C THR A 592 -14.06 -41.66 22.96
N ASP A 593 -14.78 -42.78 22.84
CA ASP A 593 -14.30 -43.95 22.10
C ASP A 593 -14.24 -43.68 20.60
N ALA A 594 -15.33 -43.12 20.04
CA ALA A 594 -15.36 -42.72 18.63
C ALA A 594 -14.36 -41.57 18.34
N LEU A 595 -14.24 -40.62 19.27
CA LEU A 595 -13.32 -39.49 19.17
C LEU A 595 -11.85 -39.97 19.07
N THR A 596 -11.45 -40.85 19.97
CA THR A 596 -10.04 -41.30 20.08
C THR A 596 -9.65 -42.22 18.92
N ALA A 597 -10.58 -43.04 18.41
CA ALA A 597 -10.38 -43.81 17.18
C ALA A 597 -10.15 -42.87 15.98
N ALA A 598 -11.03 -41.89 15.78
CA ALA A 598 -10.91 -40.92 14.69
C ALA A 598 -9.62 -40.07 14.80
N PHE A 599 -9.21 -39.69 16.01
CA PHE A 599 -7.95 -38.98 16.22
C PHE A 599 -6.73 -39.82 15.80
N LYS A 600 -6.67 -41.11 16.16
CA LYS A 600 -5.58 -42.00 15.73
C LYS A 600 -5.53 -42.14 14.21
N ASP A 601 -6.68 -42.35 13.58
CA ASP A 601 -6.78 -42.53 12.13
C ASP A 601 -6.41 -41.25 11.35
N SER A 602 -6.57 -40.08 11.98
CA SER A 602 -6.27 -38.78 11.38
C SER A 602 -4.78 -38.54 11.12
N GLY A 603 -3.89 -39.21 11.87
CA GLY A 603 -2.45 -38.96 11.85
C GLY A 603 -2.03 -37.59 12.41
N ALA A 604 -2.97 -36.78 12.93
CA ALA A 604 -2.66 -35.49 13.52
C ALA A 604 -1.99 -35.65 14.91
N ARG A 605 -1.08 -34.73 15.23
CA ARG A 605 -0.41 -34.67 16.55
C ARG A 605 -1.07 -33.69 17.51
N ILE A 606 -1.85 -32.76 16.98
CA ILE A 606 -2.58 -31.72 17.71
C ILE A 606 -4.08 -31.94 17.53
N ALA A 607 -4.85 -31.78 18.59
CA ALA A 607 -6.30 -31.78 18.56
C ALA A 607 -6.87 -30.43 19.00
N VAL A 608 -8.06 -30.07 18.51
CA VAL A 608 -8.75 -28.81 18.84
C VAL A 608 -10.18 -29.11 19.25
N LEU A 609 -10.54 -28.84 20.50
CA LEU A 609 -11.91 -28.98 20.98
C LEU A 609 -12.80 -27.89 20.40
N CYS A 610 -13.89 -28.30 19.75
CA CYS A 610 -14.84 -27.42 19.09
C CYS A 610 -16.27 -27.76 19.56
N GLY A 611 -16.82 -26.94 20.44
CA GLY A 611 -18.18 -27.10 20.97
C GLY A 611 -18.79 -25.79 21.44
N SER A 612 -20.09 -25.79 21.74
CA SER A 612 -20.75 -24.66 22.41
C SER A 612 -20.28 -24.53 23.85
N ASP A 613 -20.50 -23.34 24.44
CA ASP A 613 -20.11 -23.09 25.83
C ASP A 613 -20.83 -24.06 26.81
N GLU A 614 -22.07 -24.45 26.50
CA GLU A 614 -22.82 -25.49 27.22
C GLU A 614 -22.13 -26.87 27.14
N GLN A 615 -21.72 -27.27 25.94
CA GLN A 615 -21.04 -28.55 25.72
C GLN A 615 -19.67 -28.63 26.40
N TYR A 616 -18.98 -27.50 26.54
CA TYR A 616 -17.71 -27.47 27.27
C TYR A 616 -17.87 -27.80 28.75
N GLY A 617 -18.98 -27.36 29.38
CA GLY A 617 -19.27 -27.72 30.76
C GLY A 617 -19.47 -29.23 30.97
N GLU A 618 -19.98 -29.94 29.96
CA GLU A 618 -20.33 -31.36 30.08
C GLU A 618 -19.20 -32.31 29.63
N LEU A 619 -18.56 -32.02 28.50
CA LEU A 619 -17.75 -32.99 27.76
C LEU A 619 -16.29 -32.58 27.54
N ALA A 620 -15.92 -31.30 27.71
CA ALA A 620 -14.57 -30.86 27.36
C ALA A 620 -13.47 -31.55 28.18
N ALA A 621 -13.68 -31.73 29.49
CA ALA A 621 -12.66 -32.33 30.35
C ALA A 621 -12.42 -33.82 30.03
N SER A 622 -13.48 -34.59 29.80
CA SER A 622 -13.38 -36.00 29.43
C SER A 622 -12.76 -36.18 28.04
N PHE A 623 -13.13 -35.32 27.08
CA PHE A 623 -12.57 -35.34 25.72
C PHE A 623 -11.09 -34.96 25.71
N ALA A 624 -10.70 -33.89 26.43
CA ALA A 624 -9.31 -33.47 26.55
C ALA A 624 -8.43 -34.58 27.15
N SER A 625 -8.88 -35.17 28.26
CA SER A 625 -8.17 -36.26 28.93
C SER A 625 -8.02 -37.48 28.04
N ALA A 626 -9.08 -37.84 27.31
CA ALA A 626 -9.07 -38.96 26.37
C ALA A 626 -8.11 -38.72 25.19
N LEU A 627 -8.09 -37.51 24.62
CA LEU A 627 -7.17 -37.14 23.54
C LEU A 627 -5.71 -37.21 24.01
N LYS A 628 -5.39 -36.65 25.19
CA LYS A 628 -4.05 -36.74 25.79
C LYS A 628 -3.64 -38.19 26.04
N ALA A 629 -4.50 -39.00 26.65
CA ALA A 629 -4.23 -40.43 26.88
C ALA A 629 -4.04 -41.22 25.57
N THR A 630 -4.63 -40.74 24.48
CA THR A 630 -4.52 -41.34 23.14
C THR A 630 -3.24 -40.96 22.40
N GLY A 631 -2.52 -39.93 22.88
CA GLY A 631 -1.27 -39.47 22.30
C GLY A 631 -1.33 -38.09 21.66
N ALA A 632 -2.39 -37.31 21.87
CA ALA A 632 -2.39 -35.91 21.46
C ALA A 632 -1.27 -35.16 22.18
N SER A 633 -0.32 -34.63 21.42
CA SER A 633 0.83 -33.93 21.99
C SER A 633 0.44 -32.53 22.48
N ARG A 634 -0.52 -31.88 21.80
CA ARG A 634 -1.21 -30.68 22.28
C ARG A 634 -2.72 -30.76 22.04
N VAL A 635 -3.49 -30.18 22.94
CA VAL A 635 -4.94 -30.02 22.85
C VAL A 635 -5.27 -28.53 23.01
N TYR A 636 -5.83 -27.94 21.96
CA TYR A 636 -6.34 -26.57 21.97
C TYR A 636 -7.84 -26.57 22.25
N MET A 637 -8.37 -25.46 22.75
CA MET A 637 -9.82 -25.23 22.86
C MET A 637 -10.23 -23.98 22.08
N ALA A 638 -11.27 -24.11 21.26
CA ALA A 638 -11.85 -22.99 20.52
C ALA A 638 -12.88 -22.23 21.38
N GLY A 639 -12.47 -21.08 21.91
CA GLY A 639 -13.29 -20.27 22.81
C GLY A 639 -12.52 -19.79 24.03
N LYS A 640 -13.07 -18.79 24.71
CA LYS A 640 -12.51 -18.30 25.97
C LYS A 640 -13.20 -19.03 27.13
N PRO A 641 -12.45 -19.54 28.13
CA PRO A 641 -13.06 -20.03 29.36
C PRO A 641 -13.97 -18.98 30.00
N ALA A 642 -15.08 -19.43 30.58
CA ALA A 642 -16.06 -18.55 31.22
C ALA A 642 -15.43 -17.73 32.36
N ASP A 643 -14.58 -18.39 33.16
CA ASP A 643 -13.85 -17.84 34.30
C ASP A 643 -12.54 -18.62 34.53
N ASP A 644 -11.80 -18.22 35.59
CA ASP A 644 -10.53 -18.84 35.95
C ASP A 644 -10.68 -20.26 36.51
N GLU A 645 -11.85 -20.59 37.08
CA GLU A 645 -12.13 -21.94 37.59
C GLU A 645 -12.33 -22.93 36.44
N ALA A 646 -13.13 -22.56 35.44
CA ALA A 646 -13.30 -23.31 34.20
C ALA A 646 -11.95 -23.48 33.48
N ARG A 647 -11.13 -22.42 33.42
CA ARG A 647 -9.78 -22.51 32.85
C ARG A 647 -8.92 -23.53 33.60
N ALA A 648 -8.89 -23.47 34.93
CA ALA A 648 -8.11 -24.39 35.75
C ALA A 648 -8.58 -25.84 35.56
N ALA A 649 -9.90 -26.07 35.52
CA ALA A 649 -10.48 -27.39 35.29
C ALA A 649 -10.10 -27.96 33.92
N PHE A 650 -10.22 -27.17 32.85
CA PHE A 650 -9.84 -27.60 31.50
C PHE A 650 -8.33 -27.83 31.36
N THR A 651 -7.51 -26.98 31.98
CA THR A 651 -6.04 -27.15 31.99
C THR A 651 -5.65 -28.43 32.70
N ALA A 652 -6.24 -28.72 33.87
CA ALA A 652 -6.02 -29.96 34.61
C ALA A 652 -6.47 -31.20 33.83
N ALA A 653 -7.49 -31.06 32.99
CA ALA A 653 -7.97 -32.11 32.09
C ALA A 653 -7.13 -32.27 30.81
N GLY A 654 -6.09 -31.45 30.62
CA GLY A 654 -5.13 -31.58 29.51
C GLY A 654 -5.36 -30.65 28.33
N VAL A 655 -6.15 -29.57 28.48
CA VAL A 655 -6.17 -28.47 27.50
C VAL A 655 -4.93 -27.61 27.71
N ASP A 656 -4.10 -27.45 26.68
CA ASP A 656 -2.84 -26.70 26.78
C ASP A 656 -3.02 -25.22 26.43
N GLU A 657 -3.84 -24.92 25.42
CA GLU A 657 -3.93 -23.58 24.82
C GLU A 657 -5.36 -23.24 24.39
N TYR A 658 -5.65 -21.94 24.22
CA TYR A 658 -6.97 -21.43 23.86
C TYR A 658 -6.91 -20.51 22.65
N ILE A 659 -7.77 -20.75 21.66
CA ILE A 659 -7.92 -19.88 20.47
C ILE A 659 -9.25 -19.14 20.53
N PHE A 660 -9.23 -17.82 20.36
CA PHE A 660 -10.43 -16.97 20.40
C PHE A 660 -10.21 -15.65 19.67
N MET A 661 -11.29 -14.92 19.35
CA MET A 661 -11.18 -13.61 18.70
C MET A 661 -10.38 -12.63 19.56
N GLY A 662 -9.32 -12.04 18.99
CA GLY A 662 -8.44 -11.09 19.68
C GLY A 662 -7.28 -11.72 20.47
N CYS A 663 -7.13 -13.04 20.49
CA CYS A 663 -5.86 -13.67 20.91
C CYS A 663 -4.74 -13.34 19.92
N ASP A 664 -3.49 -13.50 20.34
CA ASP A 664 -2.33 -13.35 19.44
C ASP A 664 -2.23 -14.57 18.52
N ALA A 665 -3.00 -14.53 17.42
CA ALA A 665 -3.18 -15.67 16.54
C ALA A 665 -1.87 -16.03 15.84
N LEU A 666 -1.07 -15.02 15.46
CA LEU A 666 0.22 -15.21 14.83
C LEU A 666 1.19 -15.96 15.75
N GLU A 667 1.33 -15.55 17.02
CA GLU A 667 2.19 -16.21 17.99
C GLU A 667 1.75 -17.67 18.26
N LEU A 668 0.45 -17.89 18.44
CA LEU A 668 -0.11 -19.23 18.66
C LEU A 668 0.12 -20.17 17.46
N LEU A 669 0.07 -19.65 16.24
CA LEU A 669 0.33 -20.43 15.03
C LEU A 669 1.82 -20.72 14.84
N ARG A 670 2.71 -19.76 15.12
CA ARG A 670 4.16 -20.00 15.17
C ARG A 670 4.49 -21.11 16.16
N ALA A 671 3.94 -21.04 17.37
CA ALA A 671 4.12 -22.08 18.39
C ALA A 671 3.58 -23.46 17.94
N ALA A 672 2.45 -23.49 17.24
CA ALA A 672 1.90 -24.72 16.67
C ALA A 672 2.81 -25.29 15.56
N GLN A 673 3.37 -24.44 14.69
CA GLN A 673 4.31 -24.84 13.64
C GLN A 673 5.60 -25.43 14.21
N THR A 674 6.25 -24.75 15.16
CA THR A 674 7.45 -25.27 15.84
C THR A 674 7.14 -26.62 16.51
N HIS A 675 6.00 -26.75 17.20
CA HIS A 675 5.61 -28.00 17.85
C HIS A 675 5.40 -29.17 16.86
N LEU A 676 4.88 -28.87 15.68
CA LEU A 676 4.69 -29.82 14.59
C LEU A 676 5.99 -30.13 13.83
N GLY A 677 7.08 -29.42 14.09
CA GLY A 677 8.36 -29.55 13.38
C GLY A 677 8.34 -28.93 11.98
N VAL A 678 7.48 -27.93 11.78
CA VAL A 678 7.42 -27.14 10.54
C VAL A 678 8.58 -26.14 10.49
N THR A 679 8.92 -25.56 11.64
CA THR A 679 10.05 -24.66 11.85
C THR A 679 10.89 -25.17 13.02
N GLU A 680 12.17 -24.79 13.05
CA GLU A 680 13.09 -25.12 14.15
C GLU A 680 12.68 -24.49 15.50
#